data_AF-A0A2E7I575-F1
#
_entry.id   AF-A0A2E7I575-F1
#
_cell.length_a   1.000
_cell.length_b   1.000
_cell.length_c   1.000
_cell.angle_alpha   90.00
_cell.angle_beta   90.00
_cell.angle_gamma   90.00
#
_symmetry.space_group_name_H-M   'P 1'
#
loop_
_entity.id
_entity.type
_entity.pdbx_description
1 polymer ?
#
loop_
_entity_poly.entity_id
_entity_poly.type
_entity_poly.pdbx_seq_one_letter_code
_entity_poly.pdbx_strand_id
1 'polypeptide(L)'
;MAGDEPILTADRWHFWIDRGGTFTDIVGRAPDGALRTHKLLSDNPEHYADAAVQGIRDLLKLSAGDVIPPNQIGVVKMGTTVATNALLERKGDRTALAITRGFRDALRIGYQARPRLFDRHIILPEQLYEHVVEIEERINARNEVLVPFDTASARDGLQAAYDDGIRAVAITFMHGYRAPDHERACAKIAREIGFTQISVSHETSPLIKLVGRGDTTVVDAYLSPILRRYVDRIANELGDVKLMFMQSNGGLTGAHMFQGKDAILSGPAGGVVGAVQVSEAAGFDAMIGFDMGGTSTDVTHYNGELERTFETLVAGVRMRAPMMQIHTVAAGGGSICSFDGARYRVGPESAGADPGPTSYGKGGPLTVTDCNVMLGKLQPEYFPSVFGTNQESPLDTGAVHAKFAALTEDICTATGDTRSPVEVAEGFLRIAVENMANAIKKISVQRGYDVTRYTLCAFGGAAGQHACLVADALGMTRVLVHPFAGVLSAYGMGLADIRALREQSVEAPLGDVVDENIAGILDRLSADAHKEVADQGIDDARITVRRRLHLRYEGTDTSLEVDFGGAADMVGAFAETHRRRYGFTMPQKALIVETAAVEAVGASDQSAVVRPTAYKASKTKAVGQVMAHMGGTAHDTSVFERDTLAPGVAIDGPAIISEAVATTIVEPGWRAVMTARGDLVIERVVEATRTVAIGTDVDPVMLEVFNNLYMSIAEQMGVTLQNTAYSVNIKERLDFSCAIFAPDGNLVANAPHMPVHLGSMSESVRVVIRENASRMAPGDVYMLNAPYNGGTHLPDVTVITPVFDDAGTEILFYVGSRGHHADIGGISPGSMPPDSRSIDEEGVLIDNFKAVDAGTFCEDAIRTLLGSGVHPARNPDQNVADLKAQIAANEKGVAELRRMGDQFGLKTLHAYMGHVQDNAEESVRRVLDVMRDGKFCYPLDNGAEIRVAISIDQATRSAKVDFTGTSPQLDSNFNAPTAIARAAVLYVFRTLVDDEIPMNEGCLKPIEIIIPKHSLLAPEYPAAVVAGNVETSQALTDSLFGALGVMAAAQGTMNNFTFGNATYQYYETICGGSGAGPDFDGTSAVHTHMTNSRLTDPEILEWRFPVLLESFEIRTGSGGNGAHSGGDGVRRLIRFLEDMEVMILANHRKIPPYGLAGGADGALGRNWLERVDGSRVEMSGTDRVQAGAGDVFVVETPGGGGYGVA
;
A
#
# COMPACT_ATOMS: atom_id res chain seq x y z
N MET A 1 -56.95 10.19 23.83
CA MET A 1 -55.92 11.15 24.27
C MET A 1 -54.62 10.69 23.64
N ALA A 2 -54.30 11.26 22.48
CA ALA A 2 -53.02 11.09 21.83
C ALA A 2 -52.05 12.06 22.52
N GLY A 3 -50.98 11.53 23.10
CA GLY A 3 -49.91 12.35 23.67
C GLY A 3 -49.10 12.95 22.52
N ASP A 4 -49.09 14.27 22.44
CA ASP A 4 -48.11 15.03 21.67
C ASP A 4 -46.72 14.74 22.27
N GLU A 5 -45.91 13.97 21.56
CA GLU A 5 -44.46 14.02 21.76
C GLU A 5 -43.93 15.36 21.22
N PRO A 6 -43.02 16.03 21.93
CA PRO A 6 -42.56 17.36 21.54
C PRO A 6 -41.72 17.25 20.26
N ILE A 7 -42.23 17.82 19.16
CA ILE A 7 -41.42 18.18 18.01
C ILE A 7 -40.43 19.24 18.50
N LEU A 8 -39.15 18.88 18.64
CA LEU A 8 -38.07 19.85 18.83
C LEU A 8 -38.03 20.74 17.58
N THR A 9 -38.59 21.94 17.70
CA THR A 9 -38.53 22.99 16.68
C THR A 9 -37.08 23.47 16.57
N ALA A 10 -36.41 23.15 15.47
CA ALA A 10 -35.09 23.66 15.17
C ALA A 10 -35.22 25.08 14.61
N ASP A 11 -35.25 26.12 15.47
CA ASP A 11 -35.41 27.53 15.04
C ASP A 11 -34.17 28.12 14.28
N ARG A 12 -33.23 27.29 13.83
CA ARG A 12 -31.94 27.71 13.25
C ARG A 12 -31.50 26.83 12.07
N TRP A 13 -30.69 27.40 11.20
CA TRP A 13 -30.02 26.70 10.10
C TRP A 13 -28.89 25.81 10.63
N HIS A 14 -28.75 24.61 10.07
CA HIS A 14 -27.56 23.78 10.22
C HIS A 14 -26.92 23.56 8.85
N PHE A 15 -25.61 23.73 8.76
CA PHE A 15 -24.88 23.55 7.50
C PHE A 15 -23.91 22.38 7.61
N TRP A 16 -23.91 21.53 6.59
CA TRP A 16 -22.99 20.41 6.45
C TRP A 16 -22.25 20.57 5.13
N ILE A 17 -20.92 20.58 5.18
CA ILE A 17 -20.10 21.06 4.06
C ILE A 17 -18.95 20.11 3.82
N ASP A 18 -18.83 19.59 2.61
CA ASP A 18 -17.63 18.90 2.14
C ASP A 18 -16.88 19.80 1.15
N ARG A 19 -15.71 20.28 1.58
CA ARG A 19 -14.82 21.03 0.70
C ARG A 19 -13.87 20.07 -0.01
N GLY A 20 -14.32 19.55 -1.15
CA GLY A 20 -13.53 18.70 -2.05
C GLY A 20 -12.52 19.48 -2.90
N GLY A 21 -11.78 18.77 -3.77
CA GLY A 21 -10.78 19.38 -4.66
C GLY A 21 -11.38 20.20 -5.79
N THR A 22 -12.42 19.68 -6.46
CA THR A 22 -13.08 20.37 -7.59
C THR A 22 -14.27 21.21 -7.14
N PHE A 23 -15.15 20.63 -6.32
CA PHE A 23 -16.38 21.27 -5.87
C PHE A 23 -16.49 21.25 -4.34
N THR A 24 -17.13 22.28 -3.82
CA THR A 24 -17.59 22.37 -2.44
C THR A 24 -19.07 22.06 -2.40
N ASP A 25 -19.41 20.99 -1.69
CA ASP A 25 -20.76 20.45 -1.58
C ASP A 25 -21.38 20.87 -0.26
N ILE A 26 -22.57 21.47 -0.31
CA ILE A 26 -23.22 22.06 0.86
C ILE A 26 -24.62 21.50 0.99
N VAL A 27 -24.94 21.04 2.19
CA VAL A 27 -26.30 20.65 2.62
C VAL A 27 -26.72 21.56 3.77
N GLY A 28 -27.70 22.42 3.53
CA GLY A 28 -28.31 23.28 4.55
C GLY A 28 -29.64 22.71 5.01
N ARG A 29 -29.77 22.42 6.31
CA ARG A 29 -31.06 22.16 6.95
C ARG A 29 -31.65 23.48 7.42
N ALA A 30 -32.74 23.90 6.78
CA ALA A 30 -33.48 25.10 7.13
C ALA A 30 -34.23 24.93 8.48
N PRO A 31 -34.66 26.03 9.13
CA PRO A 31 -35.41 25.97 10.38
C PRO A 31 -36.74 25.20 10.30
N ASP A 32 -37.34 25.13 9.11
CA ASP A 32 -38.54 24.33 8.82
C ASP A 32 -38.24 22.82 8.66
N GLY A 33 -36.98 22.42 8.76
CA GLY A 33 -36.48 21.07 8.59
C GLY A 33 -36.18 20.68 7.14
N ALA A 34 -36.44 21.54 6.14
CA ALA A 34 -36.15 21.23 4.74
C ALA A 34 -34.65 21.21 4.47
N LEU A 35 -34.20 20.23 3.68
CA LEU A 35 -32.82 20.16 3.21
C LEU A 35 -32.70 20.89 1.87
N ARG A 36 -31.65 21.71 1.74
CA ARG A 36 -31.28 22.41 0.53
C ARG A 36 -29.84 22.08 0.18
N THR A 37 -29.59 21.75 -1.08
CA THR A 37 -28.24 21.48 -1.58
C THR A 37 -27.71 22.68 -2.36
N HIS A 38 -26.41 22.89 -2.30
CA HIS A 38 -25.72 23.88 -3.11
C HIS A 38 -24.32 23.36 -3.47
N LYS A 39 -23.82 23.74 -4.65
CA LYS A 39 -22.54 23.26 -5.18
C LYS A 39 -21.81 24.42 -5.84
N LEU A 40 -20.58 24.64 -5.43
CA LEU A 40 -19.72 25.72 -5.90
C LEU A 40 -18.36 25.15 -6.30
N LEU A 41 -17.62 25.81 -7.19
CA LEU A 41 -16.22 25.45 -7.44
C LEU A 41 -15.40 25.72 -6.16
N SER A 42 -14.57 24.76 -5.76
CA SER A 42 -13.82 24.85 -4.50
C SER A 42 -12.79 25.98 -4.45
N ASP A 43 -12.27 26.36 -5.61
CA ASP A 43 -11.34 27.47 -5.78
C ASP A 43 -11.81 28.35 -6.95
N ASN A 44 -12.23 29.58 -6.63
CA ASN A 44 -12.68 30.57 -7.62
C ASN A 44 -12.50 32.01 -7.08
N PRO A 45 -11.25 32.46 -6.89
CA PRO A 45 -10.94 33.70 -6.19
C PRO A 45 -11.44 34.96 -6.92
N GLU A 46 -11.74 34.86 -8.22
CA GLU A 46 -12.32 35.96 -9.01
C GLU A 46 -13.77 36.27 -8.60
N HIS A 47 -14.47 35.30 -8.00
CA HIS A 47 -15.89 35.42 -7.65
C HIS A 47 -16.14 35.39 -6.13
N TYR A 48 -15.38 34.62 -5.35
CA TYR A 48 -15.54 34.53 -3.89
C TYR A 48 -14.24 34.10 -3.19
N ALA A 49 -14.08 34.51 -1.93
CA ALA A 49 -12.87 34.23 -1.14
C ALA A 49 -12.82 32.80 -0.57
N ASP A 50 -13.97 32.21 -0.23
CA ASP A 50 -14.10 30.83 0.23
C ASP A 50 -15.49 30.28 -0.13
N ALA A 51 -15.51 29.10 -0.75
CA ALA A 51 -16.75 28.49 -1.25
C ALA A 51 -17.71 28.04 -0.14
N ALA A 52 -17.20 27.60 1.02
CA ALA A 52 -18.04 27.16 2.12
C ALA A 52 -18.78 28.34 2.74
N VAL A 53 -18.07 29.45 2.98
CA VAL A 53 -18.68 30.71 3.46
C VAL A 53 -19.67 31.24 2.43
N GLN A 54 -19.28 31.27 1.15
CA GLN A 54 -20.15 31.77 0.08
C GLN A 54 -21.47 30.99 -0.01
N GLY A 55 -21.43 29.66 0.02
CA GLY A 55 -22.68 28.89 -0.06
C GLY A 55 -23.56 29.01 1.19
N ILE A 56 -23.00 29.26 2.38
CA ILE A 56 -23.80 29.66 3.56
C ILE A 56 -24.52 30.98 3.28
N ARG A 57 -23.82 31.97 2.72
CA ARG A 57 -24.41 33.28 2.37
C ARG A 57 -25.53 33.14 1.34
N ASP A 58 -25.33 32.33 0.31
CA ASP A 58 -26.32 32.10 -0.76
C ASP A 58 -27.59 31.44 -0.23
N LEU A 59 -27.44 30.43 0.63
CA LEU A 59 -28.59 29.75 1.26
C LEU A 59 -29.34 30.65 2.25
N LEU A 60 -28.64 31.55 2.95
CA LEU A 60 -29.23 32.59 3.80
C LEU A 60 -29.76 33.80 2.99
N LYS A 61 -29.48 33.87 1.68
CA LYS A 61 -29.83 34.97 0.78
C LYS A 61 -29.24 36.33 1.21
N LEU A 62 -27.99 36.31 1.66
CA LEU A 62 -27.25 37.51 2.07
C LEU A 62 -26.67 38.25 0.85
N SER A 63 -26.63 39.57 0.92
CA SER A 63 -25.97 40.39 -0.12
C SER A 63 -24.46 40.44 0.10
N ALA A 64 -23.69 40.88 -0.91
CA ALA A 64 -22.25 41.09 -0.76
C ALA A 64 -21.96 42.13 0.34
N GLY A 65 -21.19 41.76 1.36
CA GLY A 65 -20.82 42.62 2.49
C GLY A 65 -21.69 42.49 3.77
N ASP A 66 -22.83 41.80 3.73
CA ASP A 66 -23.61 41.51 4.94
C ASP A 66 -22.84 40.59 5.91
N VAL A 67 -22.99 40.78 7.22
CA VAL A 67 -22.40 39.88 8.23
C VAL A 67 -23.29 38.63 8.38
N ILE A 68 -22.70 37.44 8.47
CA ILE A 68 -23.45 36.21 8.72
C ILE A 68 -24.01 36.26 10.15
N PRO A 69 -25.34 36.16 10.36
CA PRO A 69 -25.94 36.30 11.69
C PRO A 69 -25.76 35.01 12.52
N PRO A 70 -24.90 34.99 13.57
CA PRO A 70 -24.56 33.75 14.30
C PRO A 70 -25.76 33.12 15.00
N ASN A 71 -26.72 33.95 15.42
CA ASN A 71 -27.94 33.51 16.10
C ASN A 71 -28.93 32.76 15.20
N GLN A 72 -28.76 32.82 13.87
CA GLN A 72 -29.57 32.06 12.92
C GLN A 72 -28.98 30.69 12.60
N ILE A 73 -27.75 30.40 13.05
CA ILE A 73 -27.04 29.16 12.76
C ILE A 73 -26.87 28.37 14.06
N GLY A 74 -27.28 27.11 14.06
CA GLY A 74 -27.09 26.22 15.21
C GLY A 74 -25.70 25.58 15.21
N VAL A 75 -25.27 25.04 14.07
CA VAL A 75 -24.00 24.34 13.90
C VAL A 75 -23.56 24.36 12.43
N VAL A 76 -22.24 24.45 12.22
CA VAL A 76 -21.59 24.13 10.95
C VAL A 76 -20.71 22.90 11.17
N LYS A 77 -20.97 21.85 10.40
CA LYS A 77 -20.17 20.62 10.37
C LYS A 77 -19.48 20.54 9.02
N MET A 78 -18.17 20.30 8.98
CA MET A 78 -17.46 20.31 7.71
C MET A 78 -16.31 19.31 7.62
N GLY A 79 -16.07 18.79 6.43
CA GLY A 79 -14.86 18.08 6.05
C GLY A 79 -14.06 18.93 5.07
N THR A 80 -12.75 18.69 5.01
CA THR A 80 -11.88 19.50 4.16
C THR A 80 -10.72 18.69 3.60
N THR A 81 -10.46 18.93 2.32
CA THR A 81 -9.27 18.39 1.64
C THR A 81 -8.03 19.26 1.82
N VAL A 82 -8.09 20.35 2.59
CA VAL A 82 -6.96 21.29 2.77
C VAL A 82 -5.69 20.59 3.27
N ALA A 83 -5.79 19.72 4.28
CA ALA A 83 -4.63 18.97 4.78
C ALA A 83 -4.10 17.97 3.75
N THR A 84 -5.00 17.21 3.11
CA THR A 84 -4.63 16.24 2.08
C THR A 84 -3.95 16.91 0.89
N ASN A 85 -4.47 18.04 0.40
CA ASN A 85 -3.88 18.79 -0.70
C ASN A 85 -2.56 19.44 -0.28
N ALA A 86 -2.47 20.01 0.91
CA ALA A 86 -1.21 20.56 1.41
C ALA A 86 -0.11 19.48 1.54
N LEU A 87 -0.49 18.25 1.91
CA LEU A 87 0.42 17.12 1.95
C LEU A 87 0.86 16.67 0.54
N LEU A 88 -0.09 16.54 -0.40
CA LEU A 88 0.16 16.15 -1.79
C LEU A 88 1.00 17.18 -2.55
N GLU A 89 0.72 18.47 -2.34
CA GLU A 89 1.40 19.60 -3.01
C GLU A 89 2.66 20.07 -2.26
N ARG A 90 2.99 19.47 -1.11
CA ARG A 90 4.12 19.87 -0.26
C ARG A 90 4.06 21.35 0.17
N LYS A 91 2.87 21.80 0.56
CA LYS A 91 2.56 23.18 1.00
C LYS A 91 2.20 23.28 2.48
N GLY A 92 2.80 22.45 3.34
CA GLY A 92 2.71 22.59 4.79
C GLY A 92 3.64 23.68 5.35
N ASP A 93 3.70 23.78 6.67
CA ASP A 93 4.55 24.76 7.36
C ASP A 93 5.98 24.24 7.56
N ARG A 94 6.96 25.14 7.59
CA ARG A 94 8.36 24.78 7.86
C ARG A 94 8.46 24.09 9.21
N THR A 95 9.04 22.90 9.25
CA THR A 95 9.02 22.00 10.41
C THR A 95 10.41 21.50 10.77
N ALA A 96 10.74 21.56 12.07
CA ALA A 96 11.91 20.91 12.65
C ALA A 96 11.55 19.55 13.28
N LEU A 97 12.49 18.61 13.28
CA LEU A 97 12.41 17.33 13.98
C LEU A 97 13.39 17.34 15.16
N ALA A 98 12.90 17.24 16.39
CA ALA A 98 13.73 16.96 17.56
C ALA A 98 13.71 15.45 17.86
N ILE A 99 14.87 14.81 17.84
CA ILE A 99 15.01 13.35 17.93
C ILE A 99 16.20 12.94 18.79
N THR A 100 16.17 11.73 19.32
CA THR A 100 17.29 11.12 20.04
C THR A 100 18.59 11.19 19.24
N ARG A 101 19.69 11.59 19.87
CA ARG A 101 21.00 11.60 19.23
C ARG A 101 21.39 10.23 18.67
N GLY A 102 21.97 10.22 17.47
CA GLY A 102 22.31 9.03 16.70
C GLY A 102 21.20 8.60 15.73
N PHE A 103 20.06 9.28 15.73
CA PHE A 103 18.88 8.93 14.92
C PHE A 103 18.41 10.06 14.00
N ARG A 104 19.26 11.06 13.73
CA ARG A 104 18.90 12.20 12.85
C ARG A 104 18.34 11.80 11.48
N ASP A 105 18.83 10.68 10.93
CA ASP A 105 18.47 10.18 9.60
C ASP A 105 17.39 9.09 9.66
N ALA A 106 16.85 8.75 10.84
CA ALA A 106 15.97 7.60 11.01
C ALA A 106 14.72 7.63 10.12
N LEU A 107 14.07 8.80 9.98
CA LEU A 107 12.88 8.94 9.12
C LEU A 107 13.24 8.98 7.62
N ARG A 108 14.40 9.57 7.28
CA ARG A 108 14.94 9.62 5.92
C ARG A 108 15.37 8.25 5.40
N ILE A 109 15.99 7.43 6.24
CA ILE A 109 16.30 6.03 5.95
C ILE A 109 15.00 5.22 5.95
N GLY A 110 14.12 5.49 6.91
CA GLY A 110 12.84 4.81 7.06
C GLY A 110 13.07 3.32 7.26
N TYR A 111 12.52 2.50 6.36
CA TYR A 111 12.72 1.05 6.34
C TYR A 111 13.68 0.58 5.23
N GLN A 112 14.58 1.45 4.75
CA GLN A 112 15.65 1.18 3.76
C GLN A 112 15.23 0.62 2.38
N ALA A 113 13.97 0.25 2.19
CA ALA A 113 13.43 -0.29 0.96
C ALA A 113 13.16 0.79 -0.10
N ARG A 114 13.38 0.45 -1.38
CA ARG A 114 13.01 1.30 -2.52
C ARG A 114 11.51 1.16 -2.85
N PRO A 115 10.82 2.25 -3.23
CA PRO A 115 9.40 2.21 -3.58
C PRO A 115 9.07 1.39 -4.83
N ARG A 116 9.90 1.48 -5.87
CA ARG A 116 9.72 0.76 -7.14
C ARG A 116 10.95 -0.11 -7.43
N LEU A 117 10.74 -1.42 -7.62
CA LEU A 117 11.85 -2.39 -7.67
C LEU A 117 12.77 -2.25 -8.89
N PHE A 118 12.22 -1.82 -10.02
CA PHE A 118 12.86 -1.84 -11.34
C PHE A 118 13.38 -0.48 -11.81
N ASP A 119 13.17 0.58 -11.02
CA ASP A 119 13.72 1.89 -11.30
C ASP A 119 15.24 1.88 -11.16
N ARG A 120 15.93 2.46 -12.14
CA ARG A 120 17.37 2.74 -12.04
C ARG A 120 17.62 4.01 -11.23
N HIS A 121 16.87 5.08 -11.52
CA HIS A 121 16.82 6.28 -10.72
C HIS A 121 15.81 6.08 -9.57
N ILE A 122 16.31 5.70 -8.41
CA ILE A 122 15.47 5.47 -7.24
C ILE A 122 15.03 6.83 -6.69
N ILE A 123 13.72 7.08 -6.62
CA ILE A 123 13.20 8.32 -6.04
C ILE A 123 12.52 7.97 -4.71
N LEU A 124 13.05 8.51 -3.62
CA LEU A 124 12.46 8.36 -2.29
C LEU A 124 11.45 9.48 -2.01
N PRO A 125 10.45 9.25 -1.16
CA PRO A 125 9.54 10.29 -0.73
C PRO A 125 10.29 11.47 -0.09
N GLU A 126 9.88 12.68 -0.47
CA GLU A 126 10.39 13.92 0.10
C GLU A 126 10.09 14.00 1.61
N GLN A 127 11.04 14.53 2.38
CA GLN A 127 10.88 14.72 3.82
C GLN A 127 10.02 15.95 4.11
N LEU A 128 9.18 15.88 5.14
CA LEU A 128 8.31 16.99 5.55
C LEU A 128 8.96 17.95 6.56
N TYR A 129 10.18 17.64 7.00
CA TYR A 129 10.99 18.46 7.89
C TYR A 129 12.25 18.92 7.17
N GLU A 130 12.77 20.08 7.56
CA GLU A 130 13.94 20.71 6.93
C GLU A 130 15.13 20.87 7.89
N HIS A 131 14.90 20.73 9.20
CA HIS A 131 15.94 20.84 10.23
C HIS A 131 15.80 19.73 11.25
N VAL A 132 16.91 19.10 11.64
CA VAL A 132 16.93 18.05 12.67
C VAL A 132 17.75 18.52 13.87
N VAL A 133 17.15 18.43 15.06
CA VAL A 133 17.77 18.72 16.34
C VAL A 133 17.98 17.42 17.08
N GLU A 134 19.22 16.96 17.17
CA GLU A 134 19.59 15.81 17.99
C GLU A 134 19.66 16.20 19.46
N ILE A 135 18.92 15.48 20.30
CA ILE A 135 18.86 15.69 21.74
C ILE A 135 19.76 14.65 22.41
N GLU A 136 20.46 15.05 23.47
CA GLU A 136 21.27 14.13 24.27
C GLU A 136 20.40 13.53 25.37
N GLU A 137 19.81 12.38 25.09
CA GLU A 137 18.95 11.62 26.01
C GLU A 137 18.83 10.16 25.54
N ARG A 138 18.55 9.22 26.45
CA ARG A 138 18.26 7.84 26.06
C ARG A 138 17.50 7.08 27.13
N ILE A 139 16.42 6.44 26.71
CA ILE A 139 15.67 5.46 27.50
C ILE A 139 15.66 4.14 26.73
N ASN A 140 15.72 3.00 27.43
CA ASN A 140 15.65 1.67 26.80
C ASN A 140 14.22 1.11 26.77
N ALA A 141 14.05 -0.03 26.11
CA ALA A 141 12.76 -0.72 25.97
C ALA A 141 12.12 -1.16 27.30
N ARG A 142 12.90 -1.19 28.39
CA ARG A 142 12.46 -1.54 29.76
C ARG A 142 12.16 -0.32 30.63
N ASN A 143 12.13 0.89 30.04
CA ASN A 143 11.87 2.16 30.73
C ASN A 143 12.98 2.57 31.72
N GLU A 144 14.23 2.16 31.45
CA GLU A 144 15.40 2.59 32.22
C GLU A 144 16.08 3.76 31.51
N VAL A 145 16.40 4.82 32.25
CA VAL A 145 17.12 5.99 31.73
C VAL A 145 18.60 5.64 31.62
N LEU A 146 19.10 5.54 30.39
CA LEU A 146 20.51 5.30 30.09
C LEU A 146 21.31 6.60 30.00
N VAL A 147 20.73 7.61 29.36
CA VAL A 147 21.30 8.96 29.26
C VAL A 147 20.22 9.96 29.74
N PRO A 148 20.48 10.74 30.81
CA PRO A 148 19.55 11.76 31.27
C PRO A 148 19.29 12.83 30.20
N PHE A 149 18.08 13.41 30.18
CA PHE A 149 17.75 14.50 29.27
C PHE A 149 18.62 15.76 29.48
N ASP A 150 19.39 16.13 28.46
CA ASP A 150 20.17 17.37 28.46
C ASP A 150 19.31 18.59 28.07
N THR A 151 18.95 19.37 29.08
CA THR A 151 18.17 20.61 28.91
C THR A 151 18.92 21.70 28.13
N ALA A 152 20.25 21.77 28.24
CA ALA A 152 21.04 22.81 27.60
C ALA A 152 21.14 22.54 26.09
N SER A 153 21.54 21.33 25.71
CA SER A 153 21.59 20.91 24.31
C SER A 153 20.23 21.05 23.63
N ALA A 154 19.15 20.63 24.29
CA ALA A 154 17.80 20.77 23.77
C ALA A 154 17.40 22.23 23.53
N ARG A 155 17.72 23.14 24.47
CA ARG A 155 17.40 24.56 24.31
C ARG A 155 18.20 25.19 23.17
N ASP A 156 19.50 24.93 23.10
CA ASP A 156 20.37 25.54 22.09
C ASP A 156 19.97 25.10 20.67
N GLY A 157 19.72 23.80 20.48
CA GLY A 157 19.29 23.27 19.18
C GLY A 157 17.91 23.77 18.75
N LEU A 158 16.93 23.77 19.67
CA LEU A 158 15.60 24.31 19.39
C LEU A 158 15.62 25.83 19.15
N GLN A 159 16.47 26.58 19.85
CA GLN A 159 16.62 28.02 19.64
C GLN A 159 17.20 28.31 18.27
N ALA A 160 18.20 27.54 17.82
CA ALA A 160 18.77 27.69 16.48
C ALA A 160 17.72 27.47 15.37
N ALA A 161 16.91 26.41 15.48
CA ALA A 161 15.80 26.17 14.54
C ALA A 161 14.77 27.31 14.57
N TYR A 162 14.45 27.84 15.76
CA TYR A 162 13.54 28.97 15.91
C TYR A 162 14.11 30.26 15.28
N ASP A 163 15.39 30.54 15.48
CA ASP A 163 16.05 31.72 14.94
C ASP A 163 16.14 31.67 13.41
N ASP A 164 16.17 30.47 12.82
CA ASP A 164 16.07 30.24 11.37
C ASP A 164 14.63 30.43 10.80
N GLY A 165 13.67 30.80 11.65
CA GLY A 165 12.30 31.12 11.26
C GLY A 165 11.34 29.93 11.30
N ILE A 166 11.77 28.76 11.77
CA ILE A 166 10.90 27.59 11.94
C ILE A 166 10.00 27.80 13.16
N ARG A 167 8.70 27.49 13.03
CA ARG A 167 7.70 27.70 14.10
C ARG A 167 6.92 26.45 14.48
N ALA A 168 7.09 25.36 13.71
CA ALA A 168 6.57 24.04 14.01
C ALA A 168 7.71 23.08 14.37
N VAL A 169 7.51 22.26 15.41
CA VAL A 169 8.46 21.21 15.79
C VAL A 169 7.73 19.89 16.07
N ALA A 170 8.26 18.81 15.52
CA ALA A 170 7.91 17.44 15.87
C ALA A 170 8.96 16.88 16.83
N ILE A 171 8.53 16.32 17.97
CA ILE A 171 9.42 15.76 19.00
C ILE A 171 9.19 14.26 19.06
N THR A 172 10.21 13.46 18.76
CA THR A 172 10.13 11.99 18.72
C THR A 172 11.38 11.37 19.32
N PHE A 173 11.27 10.76 20.50
CA PHE A 173 12.39 10.06 21.14
C PHE A 173 12.22 8.54 21.11
N MET A 174 13.34 7.81 21.13
CA MET A 174 13.36 6.36 21.29
C MET A 174 12.63 5.95 22.58
N HIS A 175 11.68 5.02 22.46
CA HIS A 175 10.77 4.53 23.49
C HIS A 175 9.87 5.61 24.13
N GLY A 176 9.71 6.77 23.48
CA GLY A 176 8.88 7.88 23.97
C GLY A 176 7.41 7.49 24.21
N TYR A 177 6.88 6.53 23.44
CA TYR A 177 5.52 5.98 23.61
C TYR A 177 5.30 5.33 25.00
N ARG A 178 6.36 4.82 25.61
CA ARG A 178 6.35 4.16 26.92
C ARG A 178 6.90 5.05 28.03
N ALA A 179 7.87 5.90 27.71
CA ALA A 179 8.62 6.73 28.64
C ALA A 179 8.57 8.23 28.27
N PRO A 180 7.41 8.89 28.37
CA PRO A 180 7.20 10.22 27.76
C PRO A 180 7.84 11.41 28.49
N ASP A 181 8.54 11.21 29.62
CA ASP A 181 9.05 12.31 30.44
C ASP A 181 10.07 13.20 29.73
N HIS A 182 10.98 12.61 28.95
CA HIS A 182 11.95 13.37 28.17
C HIS A 182 11.28 14.19 27.05
N GLU A 183 10.32 13.60 26.35
CA GLU A 183 9.57 14.31 25.31
C GLU A 183 8.78 15.49 25.91
N ARG A 184 8.16 15.30 27.08
CA ARG A 184 7.47 16.38 27.81
C ARG A 184 8.42 17.51 28.21
N ALA A 185 9.63 17.18 28.66
CA ALA A 185 10.65 18.18 29.00
C ALA A 185 11.08 18.99 27.76
N CYS A 186 11.31 18.32 26.63
CA CYS A 186 11.61 18.96 25.34
C CYS A 186 10.47 19.88 24.87
N ALA A 187 9.22 19.40 24.93
CA ALA A 187 8.05 20.18 24.56
C ALA A 187 7.88 21.44 25.43
N LYS A 188 8.21 21.35 26.73
CA LYS A 188 8.22 22.52 27.61
C LYS A 188 9.24 23.58 27.14
N ILE A 189 10.45 23.17 26.77
CA ILE A 189 11.48 24.08 26.26
C ILE A 189 11.03 24.74 24.95
N ALA A 190 10.47 23.96 24.02
CA ALA A 190 9.94 24.50 22.76
C ALA A 190 8.84 25.57 23.00
N ARG A 191 7.94 25.34 23.98
CA ARG A 191 6.93 26.36 24.39
C ARG A 191 7.58 27.62 24.95
N GLU A 192 8.62 27.48 25.77
CA GLU A 192 9.33 28.61 26.37
C GLU A 192 10.11 29.45 25.33
N ILE A 193 10.61 28.82 24.26
CA ILE A 193 11.26 29.49 23.13
C ILE A 193 10.23 30.25 22.28
N GLY A 194 9.02 29.69 22.14
CA GLY A 194 7.89 30.33 21.44
C GLY A 194 7.46 29.63 20.15
N PHE A 195 7.78 28.34 19.98
CA PHE A 195 7.19 27.53 18.90
C PHE A 195 5.66 27.57 18.97
N THR A 196 5.01 27.86 17.83
CA THR A 196 3.54 28.00 17.78
C THR A 196 2.83 26.67 17.52
N GLN A 197 3.56 25.69 16.99
CA GLN A 197 3.09 24.31 16.82
C GLN A 197 4.13 23.34 17.39
N ILE A 198 3.69 22.46 18.28
CA ILE A 198 4.54 21.46 18.93
C ILE A 198 3.76 20.15 18.93
N SER A 199 4.21 19.20 18.12
CA SER A 199 3.64 17.85 18.06
C SER A 199 4.58 16.89 18.76
N VAL A 200 4.07 16.11 19.71
CA VAL A 200 4.87 15.22 20.56
C VAL A 200 4.46 13.78 20.34
N SER A 201 5.45 12.90 20.15
CA SER A 201 5.17 11.59 19.56
C SER A 201 4.26 10.69 20.41
N HIS A 202 4.45 10.68 21.74
CA HIS A 202 3.58 9.95 22.66
C HIS A 202 2.13 10.48 22.74
N GLU A 203 1.87 11.71 22.27
CA GLU A 203 0.51 12.28 22.21
C GLU A 203 -0.11 12.01 20.83
N THR A 204 0.68 12.13 19.76
CA THR A 204 0.19 11.97 18.38
C THR A 204 -0.03 10.52 17.97
N SER A 205 0.82 9.59 18.43
CA SER A 205 0.77 8.16 18.11
C SER A 205 1.43 7.37 19.26
N PRO A 206 0.68 7.00 20.32
CA PRO A 206 1.20 6.37 21.55
C PRO A 206 1.54 4.87 21.38
N LEU A 207 2.08 4.49 20.22
CA LEU A 207 2.36 3.12 19.84
C LEU A 207 3.87 2.90 19.60
N ILE A 208 4.34 1.68 19.87
CA ILE A 208 5.70 1.22 19.54
C ILE A 208 5.98 1.30 18.04
N LYS A 209 7.23 1.53 17.63
CA LYS A 209 7.82 1.74 16.29
C LYS A 209 8.23 3.20 16.04
N LEU A 210 9.53 3.48 16.10
CA LEU A 210 10.09 4.84 15.98
C LEU A 210 9.73 5.47 14.64
N VAL A 211 9.89 4.75 13.53
CA VAL A 211 9.77 5.33 12.18
C VAL A 211 8.33 5.76 11.91
N GLY A 212 7.38 4.84 12.09
CA GLY A 212 5.97 5.14 11.84
C GLY A 212 5.37 6.15 12.83
N ARG A 213 5.82 6.12 14.09
CA ARG A 213 5.42 7.13 15.09
C ARG A 213 5.98 8.50 14.72
N GLY A 214 7.27 8.59 14.40
CA GLY A 214 7.94 9.84 14.03
C GLY A 214 7.36 10.49 12.78
N ASP A 215 7.12 9.73 11.71
CA ASP A 215 6.49 10.27 10.50
C ASP A 215 5.10 10.85 10.78
N THR A 216 4.32 10.19 11.65
CA THR A 216 2.98 10.69 12.07
C THR A 216 3.09 12.01 12.83
N THR A 217 4.05 12.12 13.74
CA THR A 217 4.31 13.35 14.52
C THR A 217 4.77 14.49 13.62
N VAL A 218 5.60 14.20 12.62
CA VAL A 218 6.03 15.19 11.61
C VAL A 218 4.85 15.65 10.76
N VAL A 219 4.03 14.73 10.24
CA VAL A 219 2.82 15.08 9.47
C VAL A 219 1.91 16.01 10.28
N ASP A 220 1.72 15.71 11.57
CA ASP A 220 0.91 16.54 12.43
C ASP A 220 1.49 17.96 12.61
N ALA A 221 2.80 18.09 12.86
CA ALA A 221 3.47 19.38 12.99
C ALA A 221 3.43 20.19 11.69
N TYR A 222 3.58 19.51 10.55
CA TYR A 222 3.61 20.10 9.22
C TYR A 222 2.24 20.64 8.77
N LEU A 223 1.15 19.92 9.08
CA LEU A 223 -0.20 20.23 8.59
C LEU A 223 -1.06 21.03 9.56
N SER A 224 -0.88 20.86 10.88
CA SER A 224 -1.71 21.53 11.90
C SER A 224 -1.74 23.06 11.76
N PRO A 225 -0.63 23.77 11.45
CA PRO A 225 -0.65 25.22 11.28
C PRO A 225 -1.50 25.68 10.09
N ILE A 226 -1.46 24.94 8.97
CA ILE A 226 -2.26 25.22 7.77
C ILE A 226 -3.74 25.07 8.09
N LEU A 227 -4.09 23.97 8.76
CA LEU A 227 -5.47 23.73 9.19
C LEU A 227 -5.95 24.79 10.15
N ARG A 228 -5.18 25.15 11.17
CA ARG A 228 -5.57 26.17 12.14
C ARG A 228 -5.82 27.53 11.47
N ARG A 229 -4.97 27.95 10.53
CA ARG A 229 -5.22 29.18 9.73
C ARG A 229 -6.53 29.12 8.95
N TYR A 230 -6.87 27.96 8.40
CA TYR A 230 -8.14 27.78 7.69
C TYR A 230 -9.34 27.79 8.64
N VAL A 231 -9.26 27.05 9.75
CA VAL A 231 -10.26 26.99 10.81
C VAL A 231 -10.54 28.40 11.36
N ASP A 232 -9.49 29.15 11.70
CA ASP A 232 -9.60 30.51 12.24
C ASP A 232 -10.26 31.47 11.25
N ARG A 233 -9.98 31.33 9.94
CA ARG A 233 -10.63 32.12 8.89
C ARG A 233 -12.14 31.88 8.88
N ILE A 234 -12.57 30.62 8.90
CA ILE A 234 -14.00 30.26 8.91
C ILE A 234 -14.65 30.71 10.23
N ALA A 235 -13.99 30.50 11.36
CA ALA A 235 -14.47 30.94 12.67
C ALA A 235 -14.68 32.45 12.73
N ASN A 236 -13.77 33.26 12.16
CA ASN A 236 -13.91 34.71 12.10
C ASN A 236 -15.13 35.18 11.29
N GLU A 237 -15.48 34.47 10.21
CA GLU A 237 -16.68 34.79 9.41
C GLU A 237 -17.99 34.36 10.09
N LEU A 238 -17.95 33.31 10.92
CA LEU A 238 -19.12 32.75 11.59
C LEU A 238 -19.37 33.30 13.00
N GLY A 239 -18.35 33.87 13.66
CA GLY A 239 -18.44 34.28 15.07
C GLY A 239 -18.58 33.08 16.02
N ASP A 240 -19.48 33.18 17.02
CA ASP A 240 -19.65 32.17 18.09
C ASP A 240 -20.43 30.91 17.66
N VAL A 241 -20.57 30.64 16.37
CA VAL A 241 -21.28 29.45 15.86
C VAL A 241 -20.48 28.18 16.22
N LYS A 242 -21.16 27.12 16.65
CA LYS A 242 -20.54 25.82 16.87
C LYS A 242 -19.97 25.28 15.55
N LEU A 243 -18.65 25.24 15.44
CA LEU A 243 -17.92 24.75 14.27
C LEU A 243 -17.25 23.40 14.58
N MET A 244 -17.59 22.39 13.78
CA MET A 244 -17.14 21.01 13.93
C MET A 244 -16.48 20.51 12.66
N PHE A 245 -15.43 19.71 12.79
CA PHE A 245 -14.69 19.12 11.68
C PHE A 245 -14.78 17.60 11.68
N MET A 246 -14.93 17.02 10.49
CA MET A 246 -14.80 15.59 10.26
C MET A 246 -13.35 15.15 10.42
N GLN A 247 -13.15 14.04 11.12
CA GLN A 247 -11.85 13.41 11.29
C GLN A 247 -11.72 12.18 10.37
N SER A 248 -10.49 11.77 10.08
CA SER A 248 -10.17 10.60 9.28
C SER A 248 -10.79 9.31 9.83
N ASN A 249 -11.07 9.22 11.13
CA ASN A 249 -11.67 8.06 11.79
C ASN A 249 -13.21 7.96 11.65
N GLY A 250 -13.84 8.92 10.94
CA GLY A 250 -15.29 9.00 10.73
C GLY A 250 -16.07 9.71 11.85
N GLY A 251 -15.39 10.28 12.84
CA GLY A 251 -15.98 11.08 13.91
C GLY A 251 -15.89 12.58 13.66
N LEU A 252 -16.73 13.36 14.36
CA LEU A 252 -16.62 14.81 14.44
C LEU A 252 -15.84 15.24 15.68
N THR A 253 -15.08 16.33 15.54
CA THR A 253 -14.46 17.02 16.66
C THR A 253 -14.63 18.54 16.56
N GLY A 254 -14.56 19.24 17.69
CA GLY A 254 -14.59 20.70 17.72
C GLY A 254 -13.38 21.30 17.00
N ALA A 255 -13.58 22.45 16.36
CA ALA A 255 -12.56 23.17 15.58
C ALA A 255 -11.20 23.36 16.27
N HIS A 256 -11.19 23.56 17.60
CA HIS A 256 -9.96 23.79 18.37
C HIS A 256 -9.15 22.52 18.67
N MET A 257 -9.76 21.34 18.53
CA MET A 257 -9.14 20.02 18.74
C MET A 257 -8.76 19.33 17.42
N PHE A 258 -9.08 19.94 16.28
CA PHE A 258 -8.81 19.36 14.98
C PHE A 258 -7.32 19.49 14.63
N GLN A 259 -6.65 18.35 14.44
CA GLN A 259 -5.21 18.25 14.22
C GLN A 259 -4.87 17.78 12.81
N GLY A 260 -3.64 18.08 12.36
CA GLY A 260 -3.09 17.74 11.05
C GLY A 260 -3.25 16.26 10.69
N LYS A 261 -2.86 15.38 11.62
CA LYS A 261 -2.93 13.93 11.42
C LYS A 261 -4.35 13.39 11.25
N ASP A 262 -5.35 14.06 11.81
CA ASP A 262 -6.75 13.62 11.84
C ASP A 262 -7.57 14.21 10.68
N ALA A 263 -6.98 15.06 9.85
CA ALA A 263 -7.68 15.75 8.77
C ALA A 263 -7.53 15.07 7.40
N ILE A 264 -6.55 14.18 7.27
CA ILE A 264 -6.20 13.53 6.01
C ILE A 264 -7.33 12.57 5.62
N LEU A 265 -7.88 12.73 4.41
CA LEU A 265 -9.04 11.95 3.92
C LEU A 265 -10.31 12.14 4.78
N SER A 266 -10.43 13.26 5.50
CA SER A 266 -11.65 13.58 6.28
C SER A 266 -12.91 13.75 5.43
N GLY A 267 -12.80 14.32 4.22
CA GLY A 267 -13.90 14.45 3.27
C GLY A 267 -14.51 13.08 2.91
N PRO A 268 -13.70 12.17 2.32
CA PRO A 268 -14.11 10.80 2.03
C PRO A 268 -14.68 10.06 3.24
N ALA A 269 -14.13 10.24 4.45
CA ALA A 269 -14.65 9.63 5.67
C ALA A 269 -16.12 10.03 5.95
N GLY A 270 -16.49 11.28 5.67
CA GLY A 270 -17.89 11.73 5.70
C GLY A 270 -18.77 11.00 4.69
N GLY A 271 -18.25 10.73 3.50
CA GLY A 271 -18.89 9.91 2.47
C GLY A 271 -19.20 8.49 2.96
N VAL A 272 -18.24 7.85 3.62
CA VAL A 272 -18.43 6.52 4.22
C VAL A 272 -19.54 6.52 5.27
N VAL A 273 -19.50 7.48 6.20
CA VAL A 273 -20.55 7.61 7.23
C VAL A 273 -21.92 7.80 6.57
N GLY A 274 -22.00 8.66 5.55
CA GLY A 274 -23.23 8.87 4.78
C GLY A 274 -23.72 7.59 4.11
N ALA A 275 -22.84 6.89 3.39
CA ALA A 275 -23.14 5.65 2.67
C ALA A 275 -23.64 4.54 3.61
N VAL A 276 -23.02 4.39 4.78
CA VAL A 276 -23.46 3.43 5.81
C VAL A 276 -24.86 3.76 6.28
N GLN A 277 -25.08 4.99 6.74
CA GLN A 277 -26.37 5.35 7.33
C GLN A 277 -27.53 5.31 6.33
N VAL A 278 -27.31 5.71 5.06
CA VAL A 278 -28.37 5.60 4.04
C VAL A 278 -28.63 4.15 3.64
N SER A 279 -27.60 3.28 3.67
CA SER A 279 -27.76 1.85 3.39
C SER A 279 -28.52 1.13 4.50
N GLU A 280 -28.19 1.38 5.77
CA GLU A 280 -28.90 0.83 6.92
C GLU A 280 -30.34 1.33 6.98
N ALA A 281 -30.55 2.64 6.75
CA ALA A 281 -31.90 3.18 6.61
C ALA A 281 -32.66 2.47 5.46
N ALA A 282 -31.98 2.10 4.38
CA ALA A 282 -32.52 1.31 3.28
C ALA A 282 -32.73 -0.18 3.55
N GLY A 283 -32.34 -0.67 4.73
CA GLY A 283 -32.48 -2.08 5.13
C GLY A 283 -31.36 -2.96 4.57
N PHE A 284 -30.19 -2.37 4.26
CA PHE A 284 -29.00 -3.08 3.82
C PHE A 284 -27.89 -2.96 4.86
N ASP A 285 -27.60 -4.06 5.55
CA ASP A 285 -26.62 -4.09 6.65
C ASP A 285 -25.18 -4.42 6.18
N ALA A 286 -25.04 -4.80 4.91
CA ALA A 286 -23.75 -5.14 4.28
C ALA A 286 -23.64 -4.46 2.90
N MET A 287 -22.59 -3.64 2.71
CA MET A 287 -22.44 -2.83 1.50
C MET A 287 -20.98 -2.61 1.10
N ILE A 288 -20.80 -2.28 -0.17
CA ILE A 288 -19.58 -1.68 -0.70
C ILE A 288 -19.91 -0.22 -1.05
N GLY A 289 -19.16 0.72 -0.47
CA GLY A 289 -19.23 2.12 -0.84
C GLY A 289 -18.39 2.38 -2.09
N PHE A 290 -18.97 3.07 -3.06
CA PHE A 290 -18.36 3.42 -4.33
C PHE A 290 -18.57 4.92 -4.57
N ASP A 291 -17.61 5.73 -4.13
CA ASP A 291 -17.56 7.17 -4.36
C ASP A 291 -16.75 7.44 -5.61
N MET A 292 -17.34 7.97 -6.67
CA MET A 292 -16.58 8.34 -7.86
C MET A 292 -16.78 9.82 -8.20
N GLY A 293 -15.66 10.54 -8.16
CA GLY A 293 -15.56 11.94 -8.52
C GLY A 293 -14.92 12.17 -9.89
N GLY A 294 -14.42 13.39 -10.09
CA GLY A 294 -13.69 13.77 -11.31
C GLY A 294 -12.27 13.19 -11.36
N THR A 295 -11.58 13.09 -10.23
CA THR A 295 -10.15 12.73 -10.21
C THR A 295 -9.91 11.29 -9.80
N SER A 296 -10.71 10.78 -8.86
CA SER A 296 -10.49 9.49 -8.20
C SER A 296 -11.81 8.78 -7.90
N THR A 297 -11.67 7.51 -7.52
CA THR A 297 -12.73 6.71 -6.89
C THR A 297 -12.28 6.30 -5.50
N ASP A 298 -13.10 6.53 -4.48
CA ASP A 298 -12.91 6.04 -3.12
C ASP A 298 -13.84 4.85 -2.84
N VAL A 299 -13.24 3.77 -2.35
CA VAL A 299 -13.95 2.51 -2.10
C VAL A 299 -13.89 2.13 -0.64
N THR A 300 -15.03 1.70 -0.08
CA THR A 300 -15.13 1.19 1.29
C THR A 300 -15.93 -0.09 1.41
N HIS A 301 -15.66 -0.86 2.46
CA HIS A 301 -16.43 -2.04 2.84
C HIS A 301 -17.14 -1.79 4.18
N TYR A 302 -18.38 -2.26 4.30
CA TYR A 302 -19.14 -2.22 5.55
C TYR A 302 -19.95 -3.51 5.74
N ASN A 303 -19.88 -4.07 6.95
CA ASN A 303 -20.67 -5.23 7.37
C ASN A 303 -20.92 -5.16 8.89
N GLY A 304 -21.74 -4.19 9.30
CA GLY A 304 -22.10 -3.93 10.70
C GLY A 304 -21.13 -3.07 11.51
N GLU A 305 -19.90 -2.86 11.05
CA GLU A 305 -18.92 -1.98 11.71
C GLU A 305 -18.09 -1.16 10.70
N LEU A 306 -17.69 0.04 11.12
CA LEU A 306 -16.80 0.92 10.35
C LEU A 306 -15.37 0.40 10.42
N GLU A 307 -14.86 -0.12 9.30
CA GLU A 307 -13.49 -0.60 9.20
C GLU A 307 -12.47 0.53 9.25
N ARG A 308 -11.37 0.30 9.97
CA ARG A 308 -10.27 1.25 10.13
C ARG A 308 -8.93 0.60 9.82
N THR A 309 -8.01 1.41 9.29
CA THR A 309 -6.60 1.08 9.20
C THR A 309 -5.81 1.95 10.17
N PHE A 310 -4.76 1.37 10.74
CA PHE A 310 -3.89 2.02 11.72
C PHE A 310 -2.51 2.31 11.15
N GLU A 311 -2.12 1.69 10.03
CA GLU A 311 -0.90 2.03 9.30
C GLU A 311 -1.29 2.27 7.84
N THR A 312 -0.86 3.40 7.27
CA THR A 312 -1.11 3.75 5.87
C THR A 312 0.04 4.54 5.27
N LEU A 313 0.05 4.64 3.95
CA LEU A 313 0.98 5.46 3.18
C LEU A 313 0.16 6.46 2.36
N VAL A 314 0.29 7.75 2.67
CA VAL A 314 -0.41 8.83 1.93
C VAL A 314 0.64 9.78 1.37
N ALA A 315 0.62 10.03 0.06
CA ALA A 315 1.60 10.87 -0.63
C ALA A 315 3.06 10.44 -0.36
N GLY A 316 3.32 9.14 -0.24
CA GLY A 316 4.63 8.59 0.10
C GLY A 316 5.05 8.75 1.58
N VAL A 317 4.20 9.32 2.43
CA VAL A 317 4.47 9.51 3.87
C VAL A 317 3.77 8.44 4.68
N ARG A 318 4.51 7.77 5.56
CA ARG A 318 4.00 6.69 6.42
C ARG A 318 3.26 7.31 7.58
N MET A 319 2.11 6.75 7.96
CA MET A 319 1.30 7.28 9.04
C MET A 319 0.72 6.17 9.90
N ARG A 320 0.67 6.44 11.21
CA ARG A 320 0.12 5.57 12.24
C ARG A 320 -0.94 6.31 13.06
N ALA A 321 -2.10 6.50 12.43
CA ALA A 321 -3.28 7.10 13.04
C ALA A 321 -4.54 6.33 12.61
N PRO A 322 -5.57 6.26 13.46
CA PRO A 322 -6.82 5.59 13.13
C PRO A 322 -7.52 6.32 11.98
N MET A 323 -7.65 5.66 10.84
CA MET A 323 -8.34 6.20 9.68
C MET A 323 -9.39 5.20 9.20
N MET A 324 -10.52 5.71 8.75
CA MET A 324 -11.48 4.95 7.97
C MET A 324 -10.75 4.28 6.83
N GLN A 325 -11.00 3.00 6.66
CA GLN A 325 -10.34 2.26 5.61
C GLN A 325 -10.96 2.57 4.26
N ILE A 326 -10.35 3.55 3.60
CA ILE A 326 -10.75 4.04 2.29
C ILE A 326 -9.63 3.69 1.34
N HIS A 327 -9.98 2.99 0.25
CA HIS A 327 -9.03 2.71 -0.81
C HIS A 327 -9.33 3.62 -2.00
N THR A 328 -8.43 4.55 -2.24
CA THR A 328 -8.52 5.49 -3.35
C THR A 328 -7.82 4.92 -4.59
N VAL A 329 -8.52 4.99 -5.72
CA VAL A 329 -8.01 4.61 -7.04
C VAL A 329 -7.91 5.86 -7.89
N ALA A 330 -6.82 5.98 -8.66
CA ALA A 330 -6.66 7.00 -9.69
C ALA A 330 -7.52 6.69 -10.94
N ALA A 331 -8.82 6.50 -10.71
CA ALA A 331 -9.83 6.21 -11.71
C ALA A 331 -11.09 7.05 -11.39
N GLY A 332 -11.12 8.31 -11.83
CA GLY A 332 -12.31 9.17 -11.84
C GLY A 332 -12.75 9.53 -13.28
N GLY A 333 -13.77 10.39 -13.42
CA GLY A 333 -14.27 10.84 -14.73
C GLY A 333 -13.21 11.55 -15.61
N GLY A 334 -12.23 12.20 -14.99
CA GLY A 334 -11.13 12.91 -15.63
C GLY A 334 -9.89 12.05 -15.91
N SER A 335 -9.91 10.74 -15.61
CA SER A 335 -8.77 9.87 -15.89
C SER A 335 -8.48 9.80 -17.37
N ILE A 336 -7.22 10.01 -17.76
CA ILE A 336 -6.81 10.15 -19.16
C ILE A 336 -6.87 8.78 -19.85
N CYS A 337 -7.47 8.74 -21.05
CA CYS A 337 -7.50 7.58 -21.93
C CYS A 337 -6.41 7.71 -23.00
N SER A 338 -5.50 6.74 -23.09
CA SER A 338 -4.36 6.78 -24.02
C SER A 338 -4.04 5.42 -24.64
N PHE A 339 -3.33 5.43 -25.77
CA PHE A 339 -2.86 4.24 -26.49
C PHE A 339 -1.35 4.35 -26.71
N ASP A 340 -0.60 3.30 -26.36
CA ASP A 340 0.87 3.31 -26.36
C ASP A 340 1.53 2.68 -27.60
N GLY A 341 0.71 2.26 -28.58
CA GLY A 341 1.16 1.53 -29.77
C GLY A 341 0.83 0.04 -29.73
N ALA A 342 0.52 -0.54 -28.57
CA ALA A 342 0.14 -1.95 -28.43
C ALA A 342 -1.12 -2.17 -27.56
N ARG A 343 -1.31 -1.39 -26.49
CA ARG A 343 -2.43 -1.55 -25.54
C ARG A 343 -3.09 -0.22 -25.17
N TYR A 344 -4.29 -0.33 -24.64
CA TYR A 344 -5.11 0.79 -24.16
C TYR A 344 -4.80 1.03 -22.68
N ARG A 345 -4.75 2.29 -22.24
CA ARG A 345 -4.51 2.67 -20.84
C ARG A 345 -5.53 3.70 -20.36
N VAL A 346 -5.90 3.62 -19.09
CA VAL A 346 -6.73 4.61 -18.40
C VAL A 346 -6.09 4.99 -17.08
N GLY A 347 -5.78 6.28 -16.89
CA GLY A 347 -5.06 6.76 -15.72
C GLY A 347 -3.59 6.31 -15.70
N PRO A 348 -2.85 6.53 -14.59
CA PRO A 348 -3.30 7.16 -13.35
C PRO A 348 -3.44 8.70 -13.45
N GLU A 349 -2.95 9.31 -14.53
CA GLU A 349 -3.06 10.74 -14.74
C GLU A 349 -4.52 11.19 -14.92
N SER A 350 -4.83 12.39 -14.42
CA SER A 350 -6.16 12.99 -14.51
C SER A 350 -6.08 14.38 -15.12
N ALA A 351 -7.06 14.71 -15.96
CA ALA A 351 -7.24 16.05 -16.51
C ALA A 351 -7.81 17.06 -15.51
N GLY A 352 -8.26 16.62 -14.33
CA GLY A 352 -8.87 17.47 -13.31
C GLY A 352 -10.11 18.23 -13.83
N ALA A 353 -10.28 19.47 -13.38
CA ALA A 353 -11.30 20.38 -13.91
C ALA A 353 -10.74 21.49 -14.81
N ASP A 354 -9.40 21.63 -14.83
CA ASP A 354 -8.68 22.57 -15.68
C ASP A 354 -7.34 21.94 -16.11
N PRO A 355 -7.11 21.68 -17.42
CA PRO A 355 -8.02 21.96 -18.53
C PRO A 355 -9.27 21.06 -18.56
N GLY A 356 -9.32 19.99 -17.75
CA GLY A 356 -10.46 19.07 -17.68
C GLY A 356 -10.61 18.15 -18.90
N PRO A 357 -11.66 17.31 -18.93
CA PRO A 357 -12.03 16.50 -20.10
C PRO A 357 -12.13 17.31 -21.39
N THR A 358 -11.96 16.66 -22.55
CA THR A 358 -12.10 17.30 -23.86
C THR A 358 -13.47 17.98 -24.00
N SER A 359 -14.52 17.35 -23.49
CA SER A 359 -15.89 17.86 -23.46
C SER A 359 -16.08 19.15 -22.65
N TYR A 360 -15.13 19.57 -21.81
CA TYR A 360 -15.23 20.85 -21.07
C TYR A 360 -14.85 22.07 -21.91
N GLY A 361 -14.30 21.85 -23.12
CA GLY A 361 -14.05 22.92 -24.09
C GLY A 361 -12.80 23.78 -23.83
N LYS A 362 -11.89 23.33 -22.95
CA LYS A 362 -10.63 24.04 -22.63
C LYS A 362 -9.36 23.40 -23.20
N GLY A 363 -9.51 22.45 -24.12
CA GLY A 363 -8.38 21.80 -24.82
C GLY A 363 -7.72 20.63 -24.10
N GLY A 364 -8.29 20.11 -23.00
CA GLY A 364 -7.75 18.96 -22.27
C GLY A 364 -7.89 17.62 -23.01
N PRO A 365 -7.28 16.52 -22.52
CA PRO A 365 -7.18 15.21 -23.21
C PRO A 365 -8.50 14.42 -23.22
N LEU A 366 -8.53 13.26 -23.90
CA LEU A 366 -9.66 12.32 -23.81
C LEU A 366 -9.70 11.66 -22.44
N THR A 367 -10.87 11.59 -21.81
CA THR A 367 -11.05 10.98 -20.48
C THR A 367 -12.23 10.00 -20.40
N VAL A 368 -12.41 9.38 -19.23
CA VAL A 368 -13.57 8.50 -18.93
C VAL A 368 -14.92 9.22 -19.11
N THR A 369 -15.02 10.49 -18.72
CA THR A 369 -16.19 11.34 -18.97
C THR A 369 -16.43 11.51 -20.47
N ASP A 370 -15.38 11.72 -21.26
CA ASP A 370 -15.51 11.81 -22.72
C ASP A 370 -15.96 10.48 -23.35
N CYS A 371 -15.59 9.34 -22.76
CA CYS A 371 -16.13 8.03 -23.17
C CYS A 371 -17.65 7.99 -22.98
N ASN A 372 -18.17 8.43 -21.83
CA ASN A 372 -19.62 8.48 -21.59
C ASN A 372 -20.35 9.49 -22.49
N VAL A 373 -19.69 10.59 -22.88
CA VAL A 373 -20.20 11.54 -23.89
C VAL A 373 -20.25 10.87 -25.27
N MET A 374 -19.17 10.21 -25.69
CA MET A 374 -19.07 9.50 -26.98
C MET A 374 -20.12 8.37 -27.08
N LEU A 375 -20.37 7.66 -25.98
CA LEU A 375 -21.36 6.58 -25.89
C LEU A 375 -22.80 7.10 -25.74
N GLY A 376 -23.03 8.41 -25.68
CA GLY A 376 -24.37 8.98 -25.47
C GLY A 376 -24.98 8.67 -24.09
N LYS A 377 -24.16 8.29 -23.10
CA LYS A 377 -24.61 8.12 -21.71
C LYS A 377 -24.74 9.46 -20.99
N LEU A 378 -23.88 10.42 -21.33
CA LEU A 378 -24.01 11.83 -20.91
C LEU A 378 -24.53 12.69 -22.06
N GLN A 379 -25.57 13.46 -21.78
CA GLN A 379 -26.28 14.28 -22.77
C GLN A 379 -26.17 15.75 -22.39
N PRO A 380 -25.63 16.63 -23.26
CA PRO A 380 -25.42 18.05 -22.95
C PRO A 380 -26.69 18.77 -22.50
N GLU A 381 -27.86 18.41 -23.04
CA GLU A 381 -29.15 19.04 -22.74
C GLU A 381 -29.64 18.78 -21.30
N TYR A 382 -29.13 17.71 -20.68
CA TYR A 382 -29.51 17.28 -19.33
C TYR A 382 -28.34 17.40 -18.34
N PHE A 383 -27.26 18.07 -18.75
CA PHE A 383 -26.08 18.30 -17.93
C PHE A 383 -25.93 19.81 -17.63
N PRO A 384 -25.47 20.22 -16.43
CA PRO A 384 -25.28 21.64 -16.11
C PRO A 384 -24.37 22.38 -17.11
N SER A 385 -24.83 23.54 -17.59
CA SER A 385 -24.06 24.41 -18.49
C SER A 385 -23.10 25.30 -17.69
N VAL A 386 -22.05 24.70 -17.12
CA VAL A 386 -21.07 25.36 -16.25
C VAL A 386 -19.65 25.37 -16.83
N PHE A 387 -19.51 25.06 -18.13
CA PHE A 387 -18.21 24.85 -18.78
C PHE A 387 -17.82 26.00 -19.73
N GLY A 388 -16.68 25.84 -20.39
CA GLY A 388 -16.06 26.86 -21.22
C GLY A 388 -15.45 28.01 -20.40
N THR A 389 -14.87 28.98 -21.10
CA THR A 389 -14.16 30.12 -20.47
C THR A 389 -15.07 31.04 -19.66
N ASN A 390 -16.38 31.04 -19.96
CA ASN A 390 -17.36 31.92 -19.32
C ASN A 390 -18.30 31.19 -18.33
N GLN A 391 -18.09 29.88 -18.09
CA GLN A 391 -18.89 29.03 -17.19
C GLN A 391 -20.40 28.98 -17.50
N GLU A 392 -20.77 29.11 -18.78
CA GLU A 392 -22.15 29.06 -19.26
C GLU A 392 -22.32 28.07 -20.43
N SER A 393 -21.27 27.35 -20.80
CA SER A 393 -21.28 26.45 -21.97
C SER A 393 -21.71 25.02 -21.60
N PRO A 394 -22.43 24.31 -22.48
CA PRO A 394 -22.70 22.88 -22.34
C PRO A 394 -21.44 22.03 -22.68
N LEU A 395 -21.55 20.71 -22.51
CA LEU A 395 -20.51 19.76 -22.92
C LEU A 395 -20.30 19.80 -24.45
N ASP A 396 -19.04 19.82 -24.90
CA ASP A 396 -18.65 19.84 -26.32
C ASP A 396 -18.56 18.41 -26.88
N THR A 397 -19.67 17.92 -27.44
CA THR A 397 -19.73 16.61 -28.09
C THR A 397 -18.91 16.55 -29.38
N GLY A 398 -18.77 17.67 -30.10
CA GLY A 398 -18.05 17.72 -31.38
C GLY A 398 -16.55 17.51 -31.21
N ALA A 399 -15.96 18.15 -30.19
CA ALA A 399 -14.55 17.97 -29.85
C ALA A 399 -14.22 16.51 -29.46
N VAL A 400 -15.11 15.85 -28.70
CA VAL A 400 -14.95 14.45 -28.30
C VAL A 400 -14.93 13.52 -29.52
N HIS A 401 -15.89 13.67 -30.43
CA HIS A 401 -15.96 12.85 -31.65
C HIS A 401 -14.70 13.00 -32.52
N ALA A 402 -14.22 14.25 -32.69
CA ALA A 402 -13.03 14.52 -33.49
C ALA A 402 -11.77 13.84 -32.92
N LYS A 403 -11.59 13.87 -31.59
CA LYS A 403 -10.43 13.24 -30.94
C LYS A 403 -10.50 11.72 -30.96
N PHE A 404 -11.66 11.11 -30.73
CA PHE A 404 -11.77 9.65 -30.85
C PHE A 404 -11.56 9.19 -32.29
N ALA A 405 -12.04 9.94 -33.29
CA ALA A 405 -11.77 9.62 -34.69
C ALA A 405 -10.26 9.60 -35.01
N ALA A 406 -9.51 10.60 -34.54
CA ALA A 406 -8.06 10.64 -34.70
C ALA A 406 -7.36 9.47 -33.98
N LEU A 407 -7.72 9.20 -32.73
CA LEU A 407 -7.15 8.08 -31.96
C LEU A 407 -7.42 6.72 -32.62
N THR A 408 -8.59 6.56 -33.23
CA THR A 408 -8.95 5.32 -33.94
C THR A 408 -8.08 5.11 -35.19
N GLU A 409 -7.76 6.19 -35.91
CA GLU A 409 -6.84 6.15 -37.05
C GLU A 409 -5.41 5.76 -36.62
N ASP A 410 -4.94 6.28 -35.49
CA ASP A 410 -3.65 5.93 -34.90
C ASP A 410 -3.59 4.44 -34.51
N ILE A 411 -4.64 3.93 -33.85
CA ILE A 411 -4.76 2.52 -33.44
C ILE A 411 -4.77 1.60 -34.67
N CYS A 412 -5.55 1.94 -35.70
CA CYS A 412 -5.62 1.17 -36.94
C CYS A 412 -4.26 1.13 -37.65
N THR A 413 -3.53 2.26 -37.64
CA THR A 413 -2.21 2.35 -38.25
C THR A 413 -1.18 1.48 -37.51
N ALA A 414 -1.24 1.44 -36.18
CA ALA A 414 -0.28 0.71 -35.35
C ALA A 414 -0.54 -0.80 -35.31
N THR A 415 -1.81 -1.23 -35.28
CA THR A 415 -2.19 -2.62 -34.95
C THR A 415 -3.02 -3.31 -36.03
N GLY A 416 -3.54 -2.57 -37.00
CA GLY A 416 -4.53 -3.07 -37.96
C GLY A 416 -5.95 -3.22 -37.39
N ASP A 417 -6.18 -2.79 -36.15
CA ASP A 417 -7.49 -2.80 -35.50
C ASP A 417 -8.45 -1.78 -36.13
N THR A 418 -9.62 -2.27 -36.57
CA THR A 418 -10.62 -1.47 -37.29
C THR A 418 -11.85 -1.13 -36.44
N ARG A 419 -11.75 -1.23 -35.10
CA ARG A 419 -12.83 -0.80 -34.20
C ARG A 419 -13.21 0.66 -34.48
N SER A 420 -14.49 0.98 -34.36
CA SER A 420 -15.02 2.34 -34.51
C SER A 420 -14.68 3.22 -33.30
N PRO A 421 -14.78 4.56 -33.43
CA PRO A 421 -14.63 5.49 -32.30
C PRO A 421 -15.49 5.14 -31.07
N VAL A 422 -16.70 4.59 -31.29
CA VAL A 422 -17.62 4.15 -30.24
C VAL A 422 -17.10 2.90 -29.52
N GLU A 423 -16.60 1.92 -30.28
CA GLU A 423 -16.00 0.69 -29.72
C GLU A 423 -14.69 0.97 -28.98
N VAL A 424 -13.89 1.93 -29.46
CA VAL A 424 -12.68 2.42 -28.76
C VAL A 424 -13.06 3.05 -27.41
N ALA A 425 -14.07 3.94 -27.39
CA ALA A 425 -14.57 4.56 -26.16
C ALA A 425 -15.13 3.51 -25.17
N GLU A 426 -15.87 2.50 -25.66
CA GLU A 426 -16.35 1.39 -24.84
C GLU A 426 -15.18 0.54 -24.28
N GLY A 427 -14.12 0.34 -25.06
CA GLY A 427 -12.89 -0.34 -24.64
C GLY A 427 -12.22 0.35 -23.46
N PHE A 428 -12.03 1.67 -23.53
CA PHE A 428 -11.51 2.46 -22.40
C PHE A 428 -12.43 2.41 -21.18
N LEU A 429 -13.74 2.53 -21.39
CA LEU A 429 -14.72 2.45 -20.30
C LEU A 429 -14.64 1.10 -19.57
N ARG A 430 -14.44 0.01 -20.31
CA ARG A 430 -14.27 -1.35 -19.76
C ARG A 430 -13.01 -1.46 -18.89
N ILE A 431 -11.90 -0.88 -19.33
CA ILE A 431 -10.65 -0.83 -18.55
C ILE A 431 -10.87 -0.02 -17.26
N ALA A 432 -11.52 1.14 -17.36
CA ALA A 432 -11.83 1.95 -16.19
C ALA A 432 -12.70 1.18 -15.17
N VAL A 433 -13.74 0.49 -15.65
CA VAL A 433 -14.62 -0.35 -14.82
C VAL A 433 -13.85 -1.49 -14.16
N GLU A 434 -12.98 -2.20 -14.90
CA GLU A 434 -12.19 -3.29 -14.34
C GLU A 434 -11.18 -2.77 -13.31
N ASN A 435 -10.55 -1.61 -13.53
CA ASN A 435 -9.67 -0.97 -12.55
C ASN A 435 -10.42 -0.65 -11.25
N MET A 436 -11.63 -0.09 -11.34
CA MET A 436 -12.49 0.17 -10.18
C MET A 436 -12.95 -1.13 -9.49
N ALA A 437 -13.36 -2.15 -10.26
CA ALA A 437 -13.75 -3.44 -9.73
C ALA A 437 -12.59 -4.16 -9.03
N ASN A 438 -11.38 -4.11 -9.59
CA ASN A 438 -10.17 -4.69 -8.98
C ASN A 438 -9.80 -4.01 -7.67
N ALA A 439 -10.00 -2.71 -7.56
CA ALA A 439 -9.84 -2.00 -6.29
C ALA A 439 -10.88 -2.44 -5.24
N ILE A 440 -12.14 -2.63 -5.64
CA ILE A 440 -13.17 -3.20 -4.75
C ILE A 440 -12.80 -4.63 -4.32
N LYS A 441 -12.33 -5.47 -5.24
CA LYS A 441 -11.83 -6.82 -4.94
C LYS A 441 -10.65 -6.76 -3.96
N LYS A 442 -9.73 -5.80 -4.13
CA LYS A 442 -8.56 -5.62 -3.25
C LYS A 442 -8.96 -5.40 -1.80
N ILE A 443 -9.97 -4.58 -1.52
CA ILE A 443 -10.40 -4.34 -0.13
C ILE A 443 -11.30 -5.42 0.47
N SER A 444 -11.98 -6.22 -0.38
CA SER A 444 -12.96 -7.21 0.09
C SER A 444 -12.42 -8.65 0.07
N VAL A 445 -11.84 -9.06 -1.06
CA VAL A 445 -11.39 -10.45 -1.32
C VAL A 445 -10.08 -10.77 -0.60
N GLN A 446 -9.17 -9.80 -0.42
CA GLN A 446 -7.99 -9.96 0.45
C GLN A 446 -8.36 -10.31 1.90
N ARG A 447 -9.60 -10.05 2.30
CA ARG A 447 -10.11 -10.24 3.66
C ARG A 447 -11.10 -11.39 3.80
N GLY A 448 -11.39 -12.09 2.69
CA GLY A 448 -12.28 -13.25 2.68
C GLY A 448 -13.77 -12.95 2.63
N TYR A 449 -14.18 -11.73 2.24
CA TYR A 449 -15.60 -11.39 2.10
C TYR A 449 -16.16 -11.82 0.74
N ASP A 450 -17.34 -12.45 0.75
CA ASP A 450 -18.16 -12.70 -0.45
C ASP A 450 -19.06 -11.50 -0.73
N VAL A 451 -18.57 -10.57 -1.56
CA VAL A 451 -19.29 -9.32 -1.89
C VAL A 451 -20.47 -9.51 -2.83
N THR A 452 -20.65 -10.68 -3.44
CA THR A 452 -21.74 -10.91 -4.42
C THR A 452 -23.14 -10.72 -3.79
N ARG A 453 -23.23 -10.88 -2.47
CA ARG A 453 -24.46 -10.72 -1.69
C ARG A 453 -24.69 -9.28 -1.20
N TYR A 454 -23.69 -8.43 -1.32
CA TYR A 454 -23.68 -7.09 -0.75
C TYR A 454 -24.43 -6.12 -1.68
N THR A 455 -24.73 -4.93 -1.17
CA THR A 455 -25.29 -3.84 -1.99
C THR A 455 -24.17 -2.86 -2.36
N LEU A 456 -24.09 -2.44 -3.63
CA LEU A 456 -23.15 -1.39 -4.04
C LEU A 456 -23.79 -0.02 -3.79
N CYS A 457 -23.36 0.71 -2.77
CA CYS A 457 -23.80 2.07 -2.51
C CYS A 457 -22.99 3.04 -3.38
N ALA A 458 -23.59 3.54 -4.46
CA ALA A 458 -22.93 4.42 -5.41
C ALA A 458 -23.22 5.90 -5.10
N PHE A 459 -22.15 6.69 -4.92
CA PHE A 459 -22.22 8.10 -4.59
C PHE A 459 -21.04 8.89 -5.19
N GLY A 460 -21.05 10.22 -5.08
CA GLY A 460 -20.22 11.07 -5.92
C GLY A 460 -20.85 11.33 -7.29
N GLY A 461 -20.39 12.38 -7.97
CA GLY A 461 -21.04 12.90 -9.18
C GLY A 461 -20.99 11.96 -10.39
N ALA A 462 -20.00 11.05 -10.44
CA ALA A 462 -19.78 10.14 -11.56
C ALA A 462 -20.15 8.68 -11.26
N ALA A 463 -20.32 8.26 -10.00
CA ALA A 463 -20.51 6.84 -9.69
C ALA A 463 -21.76 6.23 -10.33
N GLY A 464 -22.88 6.97 -10.31
CA GLY A 464 -24.13 6.53 -10.95
C GLY A 464 -23.97 6.23 -12.45
N GLN A 465 -22.94 6.76 -13.11
CA GLN A 465 -22.65 6.54 -14.53
C GLN A 465 -22.05 5.15 -14.80
N HIS A 466 -21.43 4.54 -13.79
CA HIS A 466 -20.68 3.28 -13.93
C HIS A 466 -21.18 2.17 -12.98
N ALA A 467 -22.07 2.49 -12.04
CA ALA A 467 -22.44 1.58 -10.95
C ALA A 467 -22.97 0.21 -11.41
N CYS A 468 -23.81 0.16 -12.45
CA CYS A 468 -24.31 -1.11 -12.99
C CYS A 468 -23.17 -1.97 -13.58
N LEU A 469 -22.24 -1.36 -14.32
CA LEU A 469 -21.11 -2.06 -14.93
C LEU A 469 -20.12 -2.57 -13.87
N VAL A 470 -19.83 -1.75 -12.85
CA VAL A 470 -18.99 -2.15 -11.71
C VAL A 470 -19.65 -3.29 -10.92
N ALA A 471 -20.96 -3.20 -10.67
CA ALA A 471 -21.71 -4.27 -10.01
C ALA A 471 -21.69 -5.57 -10.82
N ASP A 472 -21.89 -5.52 -12.13
CA ASP A 472 -21.79 -6.69 -13.01
C ASP A 472 -20.38 -7.30 -12.97
N ALA A 473 -19.31 -6.48 -13.02
CA ALA A 473 -17.92 -6.95 -12.95
C ALA A 473 -17.57 -7.61 -11.60
N LEU A 474 -18.28 -7.25 -10.53
CA LEU A 474 -18.16 -7.84 -9.20
C LEU A 474 -19.13 -9.00 -8.95
N GLY A 475 -20.05 -9.27 -9.88
CA GLY A 475 -21.12 -10.24 -9.70
C GLY A 475 -22.16 -9.84 -8.64
N MET A 476 -22.25 -8.55 -8.32
CA MET A 476 -23.25 -7.99 -7.41
C MET A 476 -24.56 -7.74 -8.17
N THR A 477 -25.70 -7.95 -7.51
CA THR A 477 -27.02 -7.86 -8.15
C THR A 477 -27.83 -6.63 -7.73
N ARG A 478 -27.29 -5.80 -6.83
CA ARG A 478 -28.00 -4.67 -6.22
C ARG A 478 -27.10 -3.44 -6.11
N VAL A 479 -27.63 -2.30 -6.54
CA VAL A 479 -27.03 -0.96 -6.40
C VAL A 479 -28.01 -0.06 -5.66
N LEU A 480 -27.50 0.77 -4.76
CA LEU A 480 -28.24 1.81 -4.05
C LEU A 480 -27.71 3.19 -4.46
N VAL A 481 -28.59 4.08 -4.91
CA VAL A 481 -28.26 5.49 -5.21
C VAL A 481 -29.20 6.42 -4.43
N HIS A 482 -28.66 7.09 -3.42
CA HIS A 482 -29.41 8.04 -2.58
C HIS A 482 -29.71 9.36 -3.34
N PRO A 483 -30.80 10.10 -3.04
CA PRO A 483 -31.08 11.39 -3.70
C PRO A 483 -29.98 12.45 -3.56
N PHE A 484 -29.18 12.34 -2.51
CA PHE A 484 -28.03 13.19 -2.27
C PHE A 484 -26.71 12.52 -2.64
N ALA A 485 -26.71 11.50 -3.50
CA ALA A 485 -25.50 10.78 -3.92
C ALA A 485 -24.36 11.74 -4.34
N GLY A 486 -24.65 12.78 -5.12
CA GLY A 486 -23.65 13.76 -5.57
C GLY A 486 -23.13 14.73 -4.49
N VAL A 487 -23.69 14.70 -3.27
CA VAL A 487 -23.27 15.51 -2.10
C VAL A 487 -23.27 14.66 -0.81
N LEU A 488 -23.11 13.34 -0.94
CA LEU A 488 -23.36 12.40 0.16
C LEU A 488 -22.34 12.57 1.29
N SER A 489 -21.12 12.97 0.97
CA SER A 489 -20.08 13.28 1.95
C SER A 489 -20.49 14.38 2.91
N ALA A 490 -21.00 15.51 2.38
CA ALA A 490 -21.54 16.59 3.19
C ALA A 490 -22.75 16.13 4.02
N TYR A 491 -23.64 15.31 3.44
CA TYR A 491 -24.78 14.74 4.16
C TYR A 491 -24.34 13.84 5.32
N GLY A 492 -23.37 12.95 5.09
CA GLY A 492 -22.82 12.05 6.09
C GLY A 492 -22.12 12.77 7.24
N MET A 493 -21.43 13.88 6.97
CA MET A 493 -20.91 14.77 8.02
C MET A 493 -22.01 15.32 8.92
N GLY A 494 -23.16 15.64 8.33
CA GLY A 494 -24.36 16.05 9.06
C GLY A 494 -24.82 15.02 10.08
N LEU A 495 -24.70 13.74 9.74
CA LEU A 495 -25.17 12.62 10.54
C LEU A 495 -24.11 11.99 11.45
N ALA A 496 -22.86 12.39 11.31
CA ALA A 496 -21.76 11.83 12.08
C ALA A 496 -21.85 12.18 13.58
N ASP A 497 -21.38 11.24 14.40
CA ASP A 497 -21.26 11.36 15.85
C ASP A 497 -19.92 11.96 16.26
N ILE A 498 -19.85 12.46 17.49
CA ILE A 498 -18.59 12.88 18.10
C ILE A 498 -17.89 11.63 18.63
N ARG A 499 -16.60 11.45 18.31
CA ARG A 499 -15.84 10.27 18.73
C ARG A 499 -14.50 10.67 19.32
N ALA A 500 -14.09 9.97 20.37
CA ALA A 500 -12.76 10.04 20.94
C ALA A 500 -12.18 8.62 21.01
N LEU A 501 -11.05 8.39 20.33
CA LEU A 501 -10.29 7.14 20.43
C LEU A 501 -9.06 7.37 21.31
N ARG A 502 -8.78 6.41 22.19
CA ARG A 502 -7.58 6.38 23.02
C ARG A 502 -6.98 5.00 23.03
N GLU A 503 -5.67 4.94 22.87
CA GLU A 503 -4.92 3.69 22.76
C GLU A 503 -3.65 3.76 23.59
N GLN A 504 -3.22 2.61 24.09
CA GLN A 504 -1.95 2.47 24.79
C GLN A 504 -1.36 1.09 24.53
N SER A 505 -0.09 1.04 24.10
CA SER A 505 0.65 -0.24 24.03
C SER A 505 0.79 -0.88 25.42
N VAL A 506 0.57 -2.19 25.50
CA VAL A 506 0.62 -3.00 26.72
C VAL A 506 1.76 -4.02 26.64
N GLU A 507 1.79 -4.83 25.58
CA GLU A 507 2.77 -5.90 25.32
C GLU A 507 2.93 -6.90 26.48
N ALA A 508 1.83 -7.53 26.91
CA ALA A 508 1.83 -8.49 28.02
C ALA A 508 0.95 -9.73 27.76
N PRO A 509 1.28 -10.92 28.31
CA PRO A 509 0.44 -12.11 28.17
C PRO A 509 -0.99 -11.94 28.71
N LEU A 510 -1.97 -12.56 28.04
CA LEU A 510 -3.34 -12.66 28.52
C LEU A 510 -3.43 -13.78 29.58
N GLY A 511 -3.56 -13.40 30.84
CA GLY A 511 -3.76 -14.34 31.96
C GLY A 511 -5.22 -14.77 32.17
N ASP A 512 -5.42 -15.80 33.01
CA ASP A 512 -6.75 -16.35 33.37
C ASP A 512 -7.65 -15.32 34.10
N VAL A 513 -7.02 -14.39 34.82
CA VAL A 513 -7.65 -13.19 35.36
C VAL A 513 -7.13 -12.02 34.54
N VAL A 514 -8.04 -11.20 34.01
CA VAL A 514 -7.64 -9.92 33.44
C VAL A 514 -6.93 -9.15 34.55
N ASP A 515 -5.62 -8.99 34.40
CA ASP A 515 -4.76 -8.40 35.40
C ASP A 515 -5.29 -7.01 35.81
N GLU A 516 -5.26 -6.66 37.10
CA GLU A 516 -5.76 -5.36 37.62
C GLU A 516 -5.13 -4.18 36.87
N ASN A 517 -3.92 -4.38 36.33
CA ASN A 517 -3.19 -3.44 35.51
C ASN A 517 -3.89 -3.10 34.18
N ILE A 518 -4.39 -4.10 33.43
CA ILE A 518 -5.08 -3.87 32.13
C ILE A 518 -6.41 -3.15 32.36
N ALA A 519 -7.16 -3.57 33.39
CA ALA A 519 -8.40 -2.91 33.78
C ALA A 519 -8.15 -1.44 34.14
N GLY A 520 -7.10 -1.15 34.94
CA GLY A 520 -6.71 0.21 35.30
C GLY A 520 -6.25 1.06 34.12
N ILE A 521 -5.57 0.49 33.12
CA ILE A 521 -5.25 1.19 31.86
C ILE A 521 -6.54 1.58 31.15
N LEU A 522 -7.43 0.63 30.90
CA LEU A 522 -8.69 0.87 30.21
C LEU A 522 -9.60 1.85 30.95
N ASP A 523 -9.62 1.84 32.29
CA ASP A 523 -10.41 2.78 33.10
C ASP A 523 -9.92 4.22 32.92
N ARG A 524 -8.59 4.43 32.93
CA ARG A 524 -7.98 5.73 32.66
C ARG A 524 -8.26 6.21 31.24
N LEU A 525 -8.05 5.35 30.23
CA LEU A 525 -8.38 5.68 28.84
C LEU A 525 -9.88 5.99 28.66
N SER A 526 -10.75 5.27 29.37
CA SER A 526 -12.20 5.52 29.37
C SER A 526 -12.56 6.88 29.96
N ALA A 527 -11.95 7.25 31.08
CA ALA A 527 -12.16 8.56 31.69
C ALA A 527 -11.71 9.69 30.76
N ASP A 528 -10.54 9.55 30.13
CA ASP A 528 -9.99 10.55 29.21
C ASP A 528 -10.86 10.70 27.95
N ALA A 529 -11.24 9.59 27.31
CA ALA A 529 -12.09 9.59 26.12
C ALA A 529 -13.50 10.13 26.41
N HIS A 530 -14.10 9.72 27.54
CA HIS A 530 -15.41 10.23 27.96
C HIS A 530 -15.36 11.73 28.21
N LYS A 531 -14.32 12.21 28.91
CA LYS A 531 -14.13 13.64 29.19
C LYS A 531 -14.01 14.47 27.90
N GLU A 532 -13.25 14.00 26.92
CA GLU A 532 -13.12 14.69 25.61
C GLU A 532 -14.45 14.83 24.88
N VAL A 533 -15.32 13.81 24.92
CA VAL A 533 -16.65 13.88 24.29
C VAL A 533 -17.59 14.80 25.08
N ALA A 534 -17.57 14.71 26.42
CA ALA A 534 -18.40 15.53 27.30
C ALA A 534 -18.06 17.03 27.20
N ASP A 535 -16.78 17.38 27.14
CA ASP A 535 -16.30 18.77 27.01
C ASP A 535 -16.77 19.44 25.68
N GLN A 536 -17.25 18.66 24.71
CA GLN A 536 -17.84 19.15 23.44
C GLN A 536 -19.36 19.41 23.51
N GLY A 537 -19.94 19.32 24.72
CA GLY A 537 -21.34 19.62 25.00
C GLY A 537 -22.31 18.48 24.69
N ILE A 538 -21.85 17.23 24.77
CA ILE A 538 -22.72 16.05 24.74
C ILE A 538 -23.10 15.66 26.17
N ASP A 539 -24.38 15.35 26.38
CA ASP A 539 -24.89 14.87 27.66
C ASP A 539 -24.36 13.46 27.96
N ASP A 540 -23.90 13.20 29.18
CA ASP A 540 -23.37 11.91 29.64
C ASP A 540 -24.29 10.73 29.30
N ALA A 541 -25.62 10.91 29.35
CA ALA A 541 -26.58 9.85 29.02
C ALA A 541 -26.55 9.42 27.54
N ARG A 542 -25.88 10.20 26.67
CA ARG A 542 -25.71 9.95 25.24
C ARG A 542 -24.28 9.54 24.87
N ILE A 543 -23.42 9.35 25.85
CA ILE A 543 -22.04 8.91 25.66
C ILE A 543 -21.98 7.40 25.92
N THR A 544 -21.57 6.65 24.91
CA THR A 544 -21.28 5.21 25.05
C THR A 544 -19.78 5.00 24.97
N VAL A 545 -19.23 4.24 25.92
CA VAL A 545 -17.79 3.88 25.94
C VAL A 545 -17.64 2.40 25.60
N ARG A 546 -16.83 2.10 24.59
CA ARG A 546 -16.47 0.74 24.17
C ARG A 546 -15.01 0.47 24.56
N ARG A 547 -14.77 -0.66 25.22
CA ARG A 547 -13.44 -1.10 25.68
C ARG A 547 -13.04 -2.34 24.88
N ARG A 548 -11.88 -2.30 24.23
CA ARG A 548 -11.38 -3.38 23.37
C ARG A 548 -9.91 -3.66 23.67
N LEU A 549 -9.50 -4.89 23.41
CA LEU A 549 -8.10 -5.31 23.45
C LEU A 549 -7.68 -5.81 22.08
N HIS A 550 -6.45 -5.50 21.71
CA HIS A 550 -5.80 -6.05 20.53
C HIS A 550 -5.00 -7.27 20.97
N LEU A 551 -5.48 -8.46 20.61
CA LEU A 551 -4.85 -9.73 20.97
C LEU A 551 -4.10 -10.32 19.79
N ARG A 552 -2.95 -10.91 20.04
CA ARG A 552 -2.16 -11.66 19.05
C ARG A 552 -1.66 -12.96 19.65
N TYR A 553 -1.37 -13.97 18.84
CA TYR A 553 -0.63 -15.14 19.33
C TYR A 553 0.79 -14.71 19.73
N GLU A 554 1.32 -15.28 20.81
CA GLU A 554 2.70 -15.08 21.21
C GLU A 554 3.66 -15.34 20.04
N GLY A 555 4.56 -14.40 19.82
CA GLY A 555 5.51 -14.39 18.71
C GLY A 555 4.94 -14.03 17.33
N THR A 556 3.66 -13.69 17.22
CA THR A 556 3.06 -13.10 16.00
C THR A 556 2.81 -11.61 16.17
N ASP A 557 2.89 -10.82 15.10
CA ASP A 557 2.66 -9.34 15.14
C ASP A 557 1.31 -8.86 14.59
N THR A 558 0.34 -9.76 14.41
CA THR A 558 -0.99 -9.36 13.91
C THR A 558 -1.97 -9.47 15.05
N SER A 559 -2.37 -8.32 15.60
CA SER A 559 -3.49 -8.30 16.52
C SER A 559 -4.83 -8.41 15.81
N LEU A 560 -5.77 -9.07 16.46
CA LEU A 560 -7.18 -8.96 16.19
C LEU A 560 -7.83 -8.24 17.38
N GLU A 561 -8.71 -7.31 17.08
CA GLU A 561 -9.48 -6.60 18.07
C GLU A 561 -10.57 -7.52 18.64
N VAL A 562 -10.70 -7.52 19.98
CA VAL A 562 -11.76 -8.22 20.70
C VAL A 562 -12.36 -7.31 21.76
N ASP A 563 -13.66 -7.47 22.00
CA ASP A 563 -14.33 -6.78 23.10
C ASP A 563 -13.77 -7.21 24.44
N PHE A 564 -13.56 -6.24 25.33
CA PHE A 564 -13.05 -6.48 26.66
C PHE A 564 -14.07 -7.25 27.51
N GLY A 565 -13.70 -8.43 27.99
CA GLY A 565 -14.57 -9.32 28.76
C GLY A 565 -13.79 -10.33 29.60
N GLY A 566 -14.40 -11.48 29.91
CA GLY A 566 -13.70 -12.58 30.55
C GLY A 566 -12.62 -13.18 29.64
N ALA A 567 -11.52 -13.68 30.21
CA ALA A 567 -10.41 -14.24 29.42
C ALA A 567 -10.86 -15.34 28.44
N ALA A 568 -11.76 -16.24 28.88
CA ALA A 568 -12.30 -17.31 28.03
C ALA A 568 -13.10 -16.79 26.83
N ASP A 569 -13.91 -15.74 27.03
CA ASP A 569 -14.72 -15.14 25.97
C ASP A 569 -13.83 -14.46 24.93
N MET A 570 -12.82 -13.72 25.39
CA MET A 570 -11.84 -13.06 24.52
C MET A 570 -11.02 -14.07 23.71
N VAL A 571 -10.56 -15.18 24.31
CA VAL A 571 -9.88 -16.27 23.61
C VAL A 571 -10.78 -16.89 22.54
N GLY A 572 -12.05 -17.13 22.86
CA GLY A 572 -13.04 -17.67 21.93
C GLY A 572 -13.29 -16.74 20.73
N ALA A 573 -13.54 -15.45 21.00
CA ALA A 573 -13.76 -14.42 19.97
C ALA A 573 -12.53 -14.23 19.07
N PHE A 574 -11.33 -14.23 19.65
CA PHE A 574 -10.08 -14.19 18.92
C PHE A 574 -9.94 -15.40 18.00
N ALA A 575 -10.17 -16.61 18.50
CA ALA A 575 -10.03 -17.85 17.72
C ALA A 575 -11.03 -17.92 16.55
N GLU A 576 -12.27 -17.49 16.75
CA GLU A 576 -13.28 -17.41 15.68
C GLU A 576 -12.87 -16.43 14.60
N THR A 577 -12.47 -15.21 15.00
CA THR A 577 -12.04 -14.16 14.08
C THR A 577 -10.79 -14.57 13.31
N HIS A 578 -9.82 -15.19 13.99
CA HIS A 578 -8.59 -15.70 13.37
C HIS A 578 -8.89 -16.80 12.35
N ARG A 579 -9.79 -17.75 12.68
CA ARG A 579 -10.19 -18.81 11.74
C ARG A 579 -10.92 -18.26 10.52
N ARG A 580 -11.82 -17.29 10.71
CA ARG A 580 -12.54 -16.63 9.60
C ARG A 580 -11.59 -15.90 8.66
N ARG A 581 -10.61 -15.19 9.23
CA ARG A 581 -9.67 -14.36 8.45
C ARG A 581 -8.54 -15.14 7.80
N TYR A 582 -8.05 -16.19 8.46
CA TYR A 582 -6.83 -16.91 8.05
C TYR A 582 -7.02 -18.42 7.81
N GLY A 583 -8.19 -18.97 8.09
CA GLY A 583 -8.52 -20.38 7.84
C GLY A 583 -8.09 -21.37 8.93
N PHE A 584 -7.35 -20.94 9.96
CA PHE A 584 -6.83 -21.83 11.02
C PHE A 584 -6.75 -21.14 12.40
N THR A 585 -6.37 -21.88 13.45
CA THR A 585 -6.09 -21.38 14.82
C THR A 585 -4.86 -22.06 15.41
N MET A 586 -4.15 -21.43 16.36
CA MET A 586 -2.98 -21.97 17.06
C MET A 586 -3.27 -22.20 18.56
N PRO A 587 -4.09 -23.20 18.95
CA PRO A 587 -4.58 -23.34 20.32
C PRO A 587 -3.50 -23.64 21.38
N GLN A 588 -2.30 -24.04 20.96
CA GLN A 588 -1.18 -24.33 21.85
C GLN A 588 -0.37 -23.08 22.24
N LYS A 589 -0.62 -21.92 21.59
CA LYS A 589 0.11 -20.68 21.86
C LYS A 589 -0.67 -19.76 22.79
N ALA A 590 0.05 -19.09 23.69
CA ALA A 590 -0.50 -18.03 24.52
C ALA A 590 -0.94 -16.83 23.67
N LEU A 591 -1.87 -16.03 24.20
CA LEU A 591 -2.24 -14.74 23.62
C LEU A 591 -1.49 -13.61 24.33
N ILE A 592 -1.09 -12.59 23.57
CA ILE A 592 -0.48 -11.36 24.05
C ILE A 592 -1.46 -10.22 23.82
N VAL A 593 -1.67 -9.40 24.84
CA VAL A 593 -2.35 -8.10 24.76
C VAL A 593 -1.34 -7.09 24.22
N GLU A 594 -1.48 -6.75 22.94
CA GLU A 594 -0.62 -5.78 22.26
C GLU A 594 -0.99 -4.35 22.67
N THR A 595 -2.27 -4.01 22.54
CA THR A 595 -2.80 -2.66 22.75
C THR A 595 -4.12 -2.71 23.51
N ALA A 596 -4.32 -1.75 24.41
CA ALA A 596 -5.61 -1.46 25.02
C ALA A 596 -6.24 -0.25 24.29
N ALA A 597 -7.48 -0.39 23.82
CA ALA A 597 -8.17 0.62 23.04
C ALA A 597 -9.53 0.96 23.65
N VAL A 598 -9.84 2.26 23.71
CA VAL A 598 -11.13 2.77 24.17
C VAL A 598 -11.69 3.76 23.17
N GLU A 599 -12.97 3.59 22.83
CA GLU A 599 -13.72 4.51 21.98
C GLU A 599 -14.93 5.06 22.75
N ALA A 600 -14.97 6.37 22.94
CA ALA A 600 -16.17 7.07 23.41
C ALA A 600 -16.93 7.65 22.22
N VAL A 601 -18.24 7.38 22.14
CA VAL A 601 -19.13 7.85 21.08
C VAL A 601 -20.24 8.68 21.70
N GLY A 602 -20.32 9.96 21.32
CA GLY A 602 -21.39 10.87 21.70
C GLY A 602 -22.38 11.05 20.56
N ALA A 603 -23.60 10.51 20.74
CA ALA A 603 -24.63 10.54 19.71
C ALA A 603 -25.08 11.98 19.38
N SER A 604 -25.00 12.39 18.12
CA SER A 604 -25.36 13.75 17.70
C SER A 604 -26.90 13.95 17.64
N ASP A 605 -27.38 15.16 17.92
CA ASP A 605 -28.83 15.49 17.91
C ASP A 605 -29.53 15.27 16.56
N GLN A 606 -28.77 15.06 15.48
CA GLN A 606 -29.27 15.03 14.10
C GLN A 606 -29.41 13.61 13.53
N SER A 607 -28.83 12.60 14.17
CA SER A 607 -28.92 11.19 13.72
C SER A 607 -30.35 10.65 13.73
N ALA A 608 -31.25 11.25 14.52
CA ALA A 608 -32.62 10.78 14.67
C ALA A 608 -33.67 11.47 13.75
N VAL A 609 -33.34 12.58 13.04
CA VAL A 609 -34.38 13.54 12.58
C VAL A 609 -34.21 14.10 11.16
N VAL A 610 -33.75 13.30 10.20
CA VAL A 610 -33.95 13.64 8.78
C VAL A 610 -34.86 12.58 8.16
N ARG A 611 -36.17 12.75 8.32
CA ARG A 611 -37.13 12.04 7.46
C ARG A 611 -37.23 12.83 6.16
N PRO A 612 -36.84 12.27 5.00
CA PRO A 612 -37.16 12.89 3.73
C PRO A 612 -38.67 13.15 3.68
N THR A 613 -39.06 14.32 3.19
CA THR A 613 -40.48 14.56 2.88
C THR A 613 -40.89 13.47 1.89
N ALA A 614 -41.93 12.69 2.21
CA ALA A 614 -42.35 11.59 1.36
C ALA A 614 -42.54 12.09 -0.08
N TYR A 615 -41.87 11.44 -1.04
CA TYR A 615 -41.99 11.80 -2.45
C TYR A 615 -43.47 11.69 -2.84
N LYS A 616 -44.05 12.80 -3.31
CA LYS A 616 -45.44 12.81 -3.75
C LYS A 616 -45.54 12.01 -5.04
N ALA A 617 -46.62 11.22 -5.17
CA ALA A 617 -46.88 10.46 -6.39
C ALA A 617 -47.05 11.42 -7.59
N SER A 618 -46.00 11.55 -8.40
CA SER A 618 -46.02 12.12 -9.74
C SER A 618 -46.32 11.00 -10.77
N LYS A 619 -46.73 11.35 -12.00
CA LYS A 619 -46.73 10.37 -13.09
C LYS A 619 -45.31 10.26 -13.65
N THR A 620 -44.63 9.14 -13.40
CA THR A 620 -43.36 8.81 -14.06
C THR A 620 -43.52 8.96 -15.57
N LYS A 621 -42.76 9.88 -16.18
CA LYS A 621 -42.79 10.14 -17.62
C LYS A 621 -41.39 10.44 -18.11
N ALA A 622 -40.99 9.84 -19.23
CA ALA A 622 -39.76 10.21 -19.90
C ALA A 622 -39.82 11.66 -20.38
N VAL A 623 -38.75 12.41 -20.15
CA VAL A 623 -38.58 13.80 -20.60
C VAL A 623 -37.97 13.88 -22.00
N GLY A 624 -37.36 12.79 -22.46
CA GLY A 624 -36.77 12.68 -23.79
C GLY A 624 -36.39 11.24 -24.14
N GLN A 625 -35.93 11.08 -25.38
CA GLN A 625 -35.33 9.85 -25.91
C GLN A 625 -34.04 10.21 -26.62
N VAL A 626 -32.98 9.46 -26.36
CA VAL A 626 -31.64 9.70 -26.92
C VAL A 626 -31.05 8.38 -27.40
N MET A 627 -30.13 8.45 -28.36
CA MET A 627 -29.34 7.30 -28.74
C MET A 627 -28.16 7.15 -27.77
N ALA A 628 -28.05 6.00 -27.12
CA ALA A 628 -26.93 5.65 -26.26
C ALA A 628 -26.40 4.25 -26.59
N HIS A 629 -25.09 4.06 -26.50
CA HIS A 629 -24.42 2.78 -26.69
C HIS A 629 -24.20 2.11 -25.33
N MET A 630 -24.82 0.96 -25.12
CA MET A 630 -24.82 0.19 -23.88
C MET A 630 -24.74 -1.30 -24.24
N GLY A 631 -23.94 -2.08 -23.49
CA GLY A 631 -23.80 -3.52 -23.73
C GLY A 631 -23.39 -3.89 -25.17
N GLY A 632 -22.49 -3.12 -25.80
CA GLY A 632 -22.01 -3.37 -27.17
C GLY A 632 -22.98 -3.01 -28.30
N THR A 633 -24.15 -2.42 -28.01
CA THR A 633 -25.11 -2.03 -29.05
C THR A 633 -25.73 -0.66 -28.79
N ALA A 634 -26.24 -0.02 -29.85
CA ALA A 634 -26.95 1.25 -29.75
C ALA A 634 -28.43 1.04 -29.40
N HIS A 635 -28.93 1.80 -28.43
CA HIS A 635 -30.29 1.74 -27.92
C HIS A 635 -30.97 3.11 -27.99
N ASP A 636 -32.25 3.10 -28.36
CA ASP A 636 -33.15 4.21 -28.09
C ASP A 636 -33.47 4.22 -26.59
N THR A 637 -32.91 5.19 -25.88
CA THR A 637 -32.80 5.22 -24.41
C THR A 637 -33.67 6.34 -23.87
N SER A 638 -34.61 5.99 -22.98
CA SER A 638 -35.47 6.98 -22.34
C SER A 638 -34.72 7.76 -21.26
N VAL A 639 -34.90 9.07 -21.24
CA VAL A 639 -34.37 9.98 -20.22
C VAL A 639 -35.48 10.33 -19.23
N PHE A 640 -35.21 10.21 -17.94
CA PHE A 640 -36.11 10.58 -16.85
C PHE A 640 -35.45 11.61 -15.96
N GLU A 641 -36.24 12.52 -15.38
CA GLU A 641 -35.78 13.40 -14.28
C GLU A 641 -36.19 12.78 -12.94
N ARG A 642 -35.25 12.65 -11.99
CA ARG A 642 -35.50 12.00 -10.69
C ARG A 642 -36.75 12.54 -9.98
N ASP A 643 -36.91 13.85 -9.95
CA ASP A 643 -38.01 14.53 -9.24
C ASP A 643 -39.41 14.24 -9.83
N THR A 644 -39.46 13.72 -11.06
CA THR A 644 -40.72 13.35 -11.73
C THR A 644 -41.13 11.90 -11.49
N LEU A 645 -40.26 11.09 -10.88
CA LEU A 645 -40.50 9.67 -10.63
C LEU A 645 -41.54 9.46 -9.53
N ALA A 646 -42.40 8.45 -9.69
CA ALA A 646 -43.27 7.97 -8.63
C ALA A 646 -42.60 6.84 -7.84
N PRO A 647 -42.62 6.87 -6.49
CA PRO A 647 -42.18 5.74 -5.68
C PRO A 647 -42.88 4.42 -6.07
N GLY A 648 -42.11 3.34 -6.12
CA GLY A 648 -42.58 1.98 -6.44
C GLY A 648 -42.77 1.69 -7.93
N VAL A 649 -42.61 2.67 -8.82
CA VAL A 649 -42.65 2.45 -10.28
C VAL A 649 -41.31 1.90 -10.75
N ALA A 650 -41.35 0.79 -11.49
CA ALA A 650 -40.17 0.18 -12.09
C ALA A 650 -39.79 0.87 -13.42
N ILE A 651 -38.49 1.11 -13.58
CA ILE A 651 -37.88 1.63 -14.80
C ILE A 651 -36.85 0.59 -15.27
N ASP A 652 -37.16 -0.09 -16.37
CA ASP A 652 -36.25 -1.06 -16.97
C ASP A 652 -35.20 -0.35 -17.83
N GLY A 653 -33.95 -0.78 -17.71
CA GLY A 653 -32.86 -0.35 -18.58
C GLY A 653 -32.99 -0.90 -20.00
N PRO A 654 -32.45 -0.23 -21.04
CA PRO A 654 -31.60 0.96 -20.97
C PRO A 654 -32.38 2.25 -20.63
N ALA A 655 -31.93 2.97 -19.60
CA ALA A 655 -32.51 4.25 -19.20
C ALA A 655 -31.47 5.18 -18.59
N ILE A 656 -31.68 6.49 -18.73
CA ILE A 656 -30.88 7.55 -18.11
C ILE A 656 -31.76 8.29 -17.11
N ILE A 657 -31.30 8.41 -15.87
CA ILE A 657 -31.96 9.20 -14.83
C ILE A 657 -31.08 10.43 -14.56
N SER A 658 -31.55 11.60 -14.98
CA SER A 658 -30.93 12.90 -14.76
C SER A 658 -31.37 13.51 -13.43
N GLU A 659 -30.42 14.10 -12.71
CA GLU A 659 -30.61 14.69 -11.38
C GLU A 659 -29.78 15.97 -11.27
N ALA A 660 -30.13 16.85 -10.32
CA ALA A 660 -29.47 18.15 -10.19
C ALA A 660 -27.96 18.06 -9.89
N VAL A 661 -27.50 16.95 -9.30
CA VAL A 661 -26.12 16.78 -8.82
C VAL A 661 -25.42 15.51 -9.33
N ALA A 662 -26.09 14.72 -10.18
CA ALA A 662 -25.55 13.45 -10.71
C ALA A 662 -26.34 12.96 -11.95
N THR A 663 -25.79 11.97 -12.64
CA THR A 663 -26.50 11.21 -13.68
C THR A 663 -26.36 9.72 -13.38
N THR A 664 -27.49 9.00 -13.35
CA THR A 664 -27.52 7.56 -13.10
C THR A 664 -27.88 6.80 -14.38
N ILE A 665 -27.06 5.82 -14.75
CA ILE A 665 -27.27 4.96 -15.92
C ILE A 665 -27.82 3.61 -15.46
N VAL A 666 -28.99 3.25 -15.99
CA VAL A 666 -29.59 1.93 -15.79
C VAL A 666 -29.30 1.11 -17.04
N GLU A 667 -28.28 0.26 -16.97
CA GLU A 667 -27.83 -0.58 -18.09
C GLU A 667 -28.91 -1.61 -18.49
N PRO A 668 -28.90 -2.13 -19.74
CA PRO A 668 -29.81 -3.19 -20.16
C PRO A 668 -29.82 -4.38 -19.20
N GLY A 669 -31.02 -4.87 -18.86
CA GLY A 669 -31.21 -5.98 -17.92
C GLY A 669 -31.18 -5.59 -16.44
N TRP A 670 -30.94 -4.32 -16.12
CA TRP A 670 -31.15 -3.75 -14.80
C TRP A 670 -32.52 -3.05 -14.70
N ARG A 671 -33.04 -2.94 -13.49
CA ARG A 671 -34.31 -2.25 -13.18
C ARG A 671 -34.11 -1.32 -12.00
N ALA A 672 -34.45 -0.04 -12.17
CA ALA A 672 -34.48 0.92 -11.07
C ALA A 672 -35.89 1.06 -10.48
N VAL A 673 -35.98 1.10 -9.15
CA VAL A 673 -37.21 1.41 -8.41
C VAL A 673 -36.92 2.47 -7.36
N MET A 674 -37.69 3.55 -7.36
CA MET A 674 -37.59 4.58 -6.33
C MET A 674 -38.37 4.18 -5.07
N THR A 675 -37.74 4.22 -3.90
CA THR A 675 -38.41 3.95 -2.61
C THR A 675 -39.27 5.14 -2.18
N ALA A 676 -40.09 4.98 -1.14
CA ALA A 676 -40.87 6.08 -0.56
C ALA A 676 -40.01 7.22 0.03
N ARG A 677 -38.74 6.93 0.34
CA ARG A 677 -37.75 7.91 0.80
C ARG A 677 -37.02 8.62 -0.36
N GLY A 678 -37.21 8.15 -1.59
CA GLY A 678 -36.55 8.66 -2.78
C GLY A 678 -35.31 7.89 -3.19
N ASP A 679 -34.85 6.89 -2.41
CA ASP A 679 -33.70 6.07 -2.77
C ASP A 679 -33.96 5.33 -4.09
N LEU A 680 -32.98 5.26 -5.00
CA LEU A 680 -33.07 4.39 -6.16
C LEU A 680 -32.40 3.07 -5.80
N VAL A 681 -33.19 1.99 -5.78
CA VAL A 681 -32.69 0.63 -5.70
C VAL A 681 -32.69 0.07 -7.12
N ILE A 682 -31.50 -0.27 -7.61
CA ILE A 682 -31.29 -0.80 -8.96
C ILE A 682 -30.93 -2.27 -8.84
N GLU A 683 -31.75 -3.14 -9.43
CA GLU A 683 -31.63 -4.59 -9.32
C GLU A 683 -31.38 -5.23 -10.68
N ARG A 684 -30.55 -6.27 -10.67
CA ARG A 684 -30.25 -7.09 -11.84
C ARG A 684 -31.43 -8.05 -12.10
N VAL A 685 -32.28 -7.75 -13.07
CA VAL A 685 -33.53 -8.51 -13.34
C VAL A 685 -33.41 -9.57 -14.44
N VAL A 686 -32.41 -9.47 -15.31
CA VAL A 686 -32.17 -10.43 -16.41
C VAL A 686 -30.78 -11.05 -16.29
N GLU A 687 -30.56 -12.11 -15.50
CA GLU A 687 -29.24 -12.70 -15.21
C GLU A 687 -28.12 -12.36 -16.22
N ALA A 688 -27.05 -11.74 -15.73
CA ALA A 688 -25.91 -11.38 -16.57
C ALA A 688 -25.38 -12.62 -17.26
N THR A 689 -25.31 -12.57 -18.60
CA THR A 689 -24.70 -13.62 -19.39
C THR A 689 -23.20 -13.59 -19.08
N ARG A 690 -22.77 -14.40 -18.10
CA ARG A 690 -21.37 -14.43 -17.61
C ARG A 690 -20.37 -14.94 -18.65
N THR A 691 -20.87 -15.43 -19.78
CA THR A 691 -20.05 -15.86 -20.90
C THR A 691 -19.73 -14.67 -21.80
N VAL A 692 -18.65 -13.95 -21.46
CA VAL A 692 -17.90 -13.30 -22.53
C VAL A 692 -17.28 -14.48 -23.31
N ALA A 693 -17.84 -14.81 -24.47
CA ALA A 693 -17.21 -15.75 -25.39
C ALA A 693 -15.97 -15.06 -25.97
N ILE A 694 -14.95 -14.89 -25.14
CA ILE A 694 -13.66 -14.32 -25.52
C ILE A 694 -12.95 -15.42 -26.31
N GLY A 695 -12.54 -15.08 -27.52
CA GLY A 695 -11.71 -15.96 -28.32
C GLY A 695 -10.32 -16.15 -27.69
N THR A 696 -9.55 -17.06 -28.25
CA THR A 696 -8.13 -17.22 -27.86
C THR A 696 -7.20 -16.21 -28.53
N ASP A 697 -7.73 -15.38 -29.44
CA ASP A 697 -6.98 -14.34 -30.15
C ASP A 697 -6.66 -13.16 -29.21
N VAL A 698 -5.55 -12.47 -29.49
CA VAL A 698 -5.10 -11.33 -28.69
C VAL A 698 -6.04 -10.14 -28.86
N ASP A 699 -6.69 -9.72 -27.77
CA ASP A 699 -7.41 -8.44 -27.69
C ASP A 699 -6.60 -7.49 -26.78
N PRO A 700 -6.15 -6.32 -27.29
CA PRO A 700 -5.39 -5.33 -26.52
C PRO A 700 -6.05 -4.88 -25.21
N VAL A 701 -7.38 -4.88 -25.14
CA VAL A 701 -8.13 -4.54 -23.92
C VAL A 701 -8.06 -5.69 -22.93
N MET A 702 -8.32 -6.91 -23.39
CA MET A 702 -8.30 -8.09 -22.53
C MET A 702 -6.89 -8.44 -22.04
N LEU A 703 -5.86 -8.13 -22.83
CA LEU A 703 -4.47 -8.31 -22.44
C LEU A 703 -4.16 -7.56 -21.13
N GLU A 704 -4.61 -6.31 -21.03
CA GLU A 704 -4.44 -5.50 -19.83
C GLU A 704 -5.31 -6.01 -18.66
N VAL A 705 -6.53 -6.47 -18.94
CA VAL A 705 -7.40 -7.09 -17.92
C VAL A 705 -6.76 -8.33 -17.31
N PHE A 706 -6.32 -9.28 -18.13
CA PHE A 706 -5.71 -10.53 -17.67
C PHE A 706 -4.38 -10.28 -16.93
N ASN A 707 -3.58 -9.32 -17.40
CA ASN A 707 -2.37 -8.88 -16.71
C ASN A 707 -2.67 -8.46 -15.26
N ASN A 708 -3.63 -7.54 -15.07
CA ASN A 708 -4.01 -7.04 -13.76
C ASN A 708 -4.61 -8.13 -12.87
N LEU A 709 -5.38 -9.07 -13.44
CA LEU A 709 -5.96 -10.19 -12.69
C LEU A 709 -4.89 -11.15 -12.15
N TYR A 710 -3.93 -11.58 -12.97
CA TYR A 710 -2.86 -12.49 -12.50
C TYR A 710 -1.97 -11.83 -11.44
N MET A 711 -1.62 -10.56 -11.63
CA MET A 711 -0.86 -9.80 -10.63
C MET A 711 -1.63 -9.65 -9.32
N SER A 712 -2.93 -9.33 -9.38
CA SER A 712 -3.79 -9.23 -8.21
C SER A 712 -3.80 -10.53 -7.39
N ILE A 713 -3.89 -11.70 -8.04
CA ILE A 713 -3.87 -12.98 -7.34
C ILE A 713 -2.55 -13.18 -6.58
N ALA A 714 -1.41 -12.89 -7.23
CA ALA A 714 -0.10 -13.00 -6.58
C ALA A 714 0.04 -12.04 -5.38
N GLU A 715 -0.45 -10.79 -5.51
CA GLU A 715 -0.47 -9.82 -4.40
C GLU A 715 -1.34 -10.29 -3.24
N GLN A 716 -2.51 -10.87 -3.53
CA GLN A 716 -3.41 -11.41 -2.50
C GLN A 716 -2.74 -12.54 -1.72
N MET A 717 -2.03 -13.45 -2.41
CA MET A 717 -1.22 -14.48 -1.76
C MET A 717 -0.16 -13.86 -0.83
N GLY A 718 0.55 -12.83 -1.30
CA GLY A 718 1.58 -12.14 -0.51
C GLY A 718 1.03 -11.47 0.76
N VAL A 719 -0.14 -10.83 0.66
CA VAL A 719 -0.84 -10.25 1.83
C VAL A 719 -1.26 -11.34 2.82
N THR A 720 -1.73 -12.50 2.34
CA THR A 720 -2.04 -13.64 3.21
C THR A 720 -0.79 -14.16 3.92
N LEU A 721 0.33 -14.30 3.20
CA LEU A 721 1.61 -14.75 3.78
C LEU A 721 2.10 -13.78 4.86
N GLN A 722 2.16 -12.49 4.56
CA GLN A 722 2.59 -11.46 5.50
C GLN A 722 1.76 -11.47 6.79
N ASN A 723 0.44 -11.60 6.68
CA ASN A 723 -0.46 -11.52 7.84
C ASN A 723 -0.43 -12.77 8.73
N THR A 724 -0.05 -13.93 8.16
CA THR A 724 -0.08 -15.24 8.84
C THR A 724 1.30 -15.74 9.27
N ALA A 725 2.38 -15.17 8.72
CA ALA A 725 3.74 -15.52 9.06
C ALA A 725 4.10 -15.19 10.52
N TYR A 726 5.08 -15.93 11.04
CA TYR A 726 5.57 -15.83 12.41
C TYR A 726 6.92 -15.11 12.48
N SER A 727 7.84 -15.37 11.55
CA SER A 727 9.16 -14.74 11.57
C SER A 727 9.13 -13.25 11.21
N VAL A 728 9.99 -12.47 11.89
CA VAL A 728 10.26 -11.06 11.57
C VAL A 728 10.69 -10.91 10.10
N ASN A 729 11.43 -11.89 9.57
CA ASN A 729 11.92 -11.91 8.19
C ASN A 729 10.78 -11.84 7.16
N ILE A 730 9.81 -12.76 7.25
CA ILE A 730 8.69 -12.78 6.30
C ILE A 730 7.73 -11.62 6.61
N LYS A 731 7.44 -11.37 7.88
CA LYS A 731 6.35 -10.49 8.29
C LYS A 731 6.66 -8.99 8.23
N GLU A 732 7.74 -8.57 8.87
CA GLU A 732 8.12 -7.15 8.95
C GLU A 732 9.09 -6.78 7.85
N ARG A 733 10.07 -7.67 7.59
CA ARG A 733 11.10 -7.43 6.59
C ARG A 733 10.64 -7.73 5.16
N LEU A 734 9.48 -8.40 4.99
CA LEU A 734 8.89 -8.77 3.70
C LEU A 734 9.83 -9.60 2.82
N ASP A 735 10.61 -10.47 3.44
CA ASP A 735 11.54 -11.36 2.75
C ASP A 735 10.84 -12.64 2.25
N PHE A 736 9.93 -12.44 1.29
CA PHE A 736 9.18 -13.50 0.64
C PHE A 736 8.76 -13.10 -0.78
N SER A 737 8.24 -14.03 -1.59
CA SER A 737 7.54 -13.74 -2.84
C SER A 737 6.48 -14.79 -3.13
N CYS A 738 5.43 -14.39 -3.84
CA CYS A 738 4.32 -15.25 -4.24
C CYS A 738 4.12 -15.16 -5.75
N ALA A 739 3.89 -16.29 -6.41
CA ALA A 739 3.85 -16.36 -7.86
C ALA A 739 2.87 -17.41 -8.41
N ILE A 740 2.43 -17.16 -9.64
CA ILE A 740 1.56 -18.04 -10.43
C ILE A 740 2.38 -18.57 -11.61
N PHE A 741 2.22 -19.85 -11.90
CA PHE A 741 2.92 -20.54 -12.96
C PHE A 741 1.96 -21.26 -13.88
N ALA A 742 2.31 -21.28 -15.17
CA ALA A 742 1.63 -22.05 -16.20
C ALA A 742 1.80 -23.57 -15.99
N PRO A 743 1.03 -24.43 -16.68
CA PRO A 743 1.16 -25.89 -16.56
C PRO A 743 2.57 -26.46 -16.79
N ASP A 744 3.41 -25.76 -17.56
CA ASP A 744 4.79 -26.12 -17.85
C ASP A 744 5.80 -25.59 -16.80
N GLY A 745 5.32 -24.88 -15.78
CA GLY A 745 6.14 -24.27 -14.73
C GLY A 745 6.72 -22.91 -15.09
N ASN A 746 6.33 -22.29 -16.21
CA ASN A 746 6.77 -20.93 -16.57
C ASN A 746 6.09 -19.87 -15.69
N LEU A 747 6.85 -18.86 -15.28
CA LEU A 747 6.33 -17.74 -14.49
C LEU A 747 5.33 -16.91 -15.30
N VAL A 748 4.12 -16.71 -14.75
CA VAL A 748 3.06 -15.88 -15.34
C VAL A 748 2.97 -14.53 -14.64
N ALA A 749 2.96 -14.52 -13.32
CA ALA A 749 2.87 -13.31 -12.51
C ALA A 749 3.54 -13.52 -11.13
N ASN A 750 4.07 -12.45 -10.55
CA ASN A 750 4.76 -12.46 -9.25
C ASN A 750 4.50 -11.16 -8.49
N ALA A 751 4.18 -11.26 -7.19
CA ALA A 751 4.11 -10.10 -6.31
C ALA A 751 5.52 -9.53 -6.05
N PRO A 752 5.80 -8.28 -6.46
CA PRO A 752 7.16 -7.73 -6.45
C PRO A 752 7.61 -7.36 -5.03
N HIS A 753 8.18 -8.34 -4.32
CA HIS A 753 8.77 -8.15 -2.99
C HIS A 753 10.29 -8.28 -3.00
N MET A 754 10.81 -9.41 -3.49
CA MET A 754 12.24 -9.69 -3.51
C MET A 754 12.75 -10.03 -4.92
N PRO A 755 13.62 -9.20 -5.52
CA PRO A 755 14.10 -9.42 -6.89
C PRO A 755 14.80 -10.75 -7.13
N VAL A 756 15.51 -11.30 -6.13
CA VAL A 756 16.23 -12.58 -6.29
C VAL A 756 15.33 -13.80 -6.40
N HIS A 757 14.09 -13.71 -5.91
CA HIS A 757 13.09 -14.75 -6.11
C HIS A 757 12.55 -14.76 -7.56
N LEU A 758 12.70 -13.65 -8.28
CA LEU A 758 12.25 -13.51 -9.66
C LEU A 758 13.08 -14.42 -10.57
N GLY A 759 12.43 -15.27 -11.36
CA GLY A 759 13.10 -16.18 -12.30
C GLY A 759 13.76 -17.42 -11.67
N SER A 760 14.02 -17.44 -10.35
CA SER A 760 14.57 -18.62 -9.67
C SER A 760 13.49 -19.61 -9.22
N MET A 761 12.29 -19.15 -8.88
CA MET A 761 11.17 -20.04 -8.48
C MET A 761 10.68 -20.95 -9.63
N SER A 762 10.77 -20.52 -10.90
CA SER A 762 10.36 -21.34 -12.05
C SER A 762 11.11 -22.69 -12.08
N GLU A 763 12.40 -22.68 -11.73
CA GLU A 763 13.21 -23.91 -11.68
C GLU A 763 12.75 -24.85 -10.57
N SER A 764 12.42 -24.33 -9.37
CA SER A 764 11.85 -25.14 -8.28
C SER A 764 10.55 -25.82 -8.69
N VAL A 765 9.66 -25.09 -9.38
CA VAL A 765 8.40 -25.64 -9.90
C VAL A 765 8.66 -26.73 -10.93
N ARG A 766 9.55 -26.49 -11.90
CA ARG A 766 9.92 -27.47 -12.93
C ARG A 766 10.53 -28.75 -12.34
N VAL A 767 11.31 -28.65 -11.26
CA VAL A 767 11.84 -29.81 -10.52
C VAL A 767 10.70 -30.62 -9.90
N VAL A 768 9.79 -29.95 -9.19
CA VAL A 768 8.61 -30.60 -8.58
C VAL A 768 7.76 -31.30 -9.64
N ILE A 769 7.51 -30.65 -10.79
CA ILE A 769 6.82 -31.24 -11.95
C ILE A 769 7.56 -32.50 -12.42
N ARG A 770 8.84 -32.36 -12.80
CA ARG A 770 9.64 -33.44 -13.39
C ARG A 770 9.70 -34.67 -12.50
N GLU A 771 9.87 -34.47 -11.20
CA GLU A 771 10.07 -35.58 -10.26
C GLU A 771 8.76 -36.17 -9.78
N ASN A 772 7.66 -35.41 -9.75
CA ASN A 772 6.37 -35.86 -9.23
C ASN A 772 5.27 -36.08 -10.28
N ALA A 773 5.54 -35.89 -11.58
CA ALA A 773 4.53 -35.90 -12.66
C ALA A 773 3.51 -37.05 -12.60
N SER A 774 3.90 -38.26 -12.17
CA SER A 774 3.02 -39.44 -12.11
C SER A 774 2.45 -39.74 -10.71
N ARG A 775 2.75 -38.91 -9.71
CA ARG A 775 2.46 -39.14 -8.28
C ARG A 775 1.76 -37.99 -7.57
N MET A 776 1.61 -36.83 -8.20
CA MET A 776 0.83 -35.72 -7.65
C MET A 776 -0.66 -36.08 -7.58
N ALA A 777 -1.29 -35.76 -6.46
CA ALA A 777 -2.73 -35.86 -6.28
C ALA A 777 -3.34 -34.51 -5.84
N PRO A 778 -4.67 -34.29 -6.03
CA PRO A 778 -5.35 -33.14 -5.49
C PRO A 778 -5.13 -32.98 -3.98
N GLY A 779 -4.80 -31.77 -3.55
CA GLY A 779 -4.51 -31.46 -2.14
C GLY A 779 -3.08 -31.74 -1.69
N ASP A 780 -2.20 -32.23 -2.57
CA ASP A 780 -0.77 -32.33 -2.28
C ASP A 780 -0.10 -30.94 -2.28
N VAL A 781 0.90 -30.77 -1.42
CA VAL A 781 1.78 -29.59 -1.42
C VAL A 781 3.23 -30.04 -1.24
N TYR A 782 4.13 -29.46 -2.03
CA TYR A 782 5.56 -29.78 -2.02
C TYR A 782 6.37 -28.61 -1.47
N MET A 783 7.53 -28.90 -0.88
CA MET A 783 8.50 -27.90 -0.46
C MET A 783 9.93 -28.29 -0.80
N LEU A 784 10.77 -27.29 -1.09
CA LEU A 784 12.20 -27.44 -1.33
C LEU A 784 12.99 -26.14 -1.08
N ASN A 785 14.26 -26.27 -0.76
CA ASN A 785 15.25 -25.18 -0.70
C ASN A 785 16.57 -25.54 -1.41
N ALA A 786 16.69 -26.76 -1.97
CA ALA A 786 17.94 -27.25 -2.56
C ALA A 786 18.43 -26.31 -3.68
N PRO A 787 19.61 -25.67 -3.53
CA PRO A 787 20.07 -24.67 -4.48
C PRO A 787 20.34 -25.22 -5.89
N TYR A 788 20.74 -26.49 -5.94
CA TYR A 788 20.99 -27.23 -7.18
C TYR A 788 19.72 -27.56 -7.98
N ASN A 789 18.54 -27.38 -7.36
CA ASN A 789 17.22 -27.68 -7.89
C ASN A 789 16.30 -26.44 -7.85
N GLY A 790 16.87 -25.27 -8.11
CA GLY A 790 16.13 -23.99 -8.24
C GLY A 790 15.97 -23.21 -6.93
N GLY A 791 16.45 -23.75 -5.80
CA GLY A 791 16.64 -22.96 -4.58
C GLY A 791 17.66 -21.83 -4.78
N THR A 792 17.52 -20.76 -4.01
CA THR A 792 18.47 -19.62 -3.98
C THR A 792 19.59 -19.90 -2.98
N HIS A 793 19.21 -20.24 -1.74
CA HIS A 793 20.04 -20.72 -0.64
C HIS A 793 19.14 -21.46 0.37
N LEU A 794 19.70 -22.13 1.38
CA LEU A 794 18.90 -23.00 2.27
C LEU A 794 17.83 -22.26 3.09
N PRO A 795 18.03 -21.03 3.59
CA PRO A 795 16.99 -20.31 4.32
C PRO A 795 15.73 -20.03 3.49
N ASP A 796 15.83 -19.96 2.16
CA ASP A 796 14.69 -19.68 1.29
C ASP A 796 13.95 -20.97 0.94
N VAL A 797 12.86 -21.24 1.66
CA VAL A 797 12.03 -22.43 1.42
C VAL A 797 10.92 -22.08 0.43
N THR A 798 10.85 -22.81 -0.68
CA THR A 798 9.82 -22.69 -1.71
C THR A 798 8.73 -23.74 -1.48
N VAL A 799 7.48 -23.30 -1.31
CA VAL A 799 6.29 -24.15 -1.17
C VAL A 799 5.46 -24.06 -2.44
N ILE A 800 5.13 -25.20 -3.05
CA ILE A 800 4.52 -25.31 -4.38
C ILE A 800 3.25 -26.17 -4.29
N THR A 801 2.14 -25.62 -4.79
CA THR A 801 0.83 -26.27 -4.79
C THR A 801 0.33 -26.45 -6.23
N PRO A 802 0.14 -27.70 -6.71
CA PRO A 802 -0.53 -27.97 -7.98
C PRO A 802 -2.02 -27.64 -7.91
N VAL A 803 -2.54 -26.96 -8.94
CA VAL A 803 -3.96 -26.63 -9.07
C VAL A 803 -4.60 -27.63 -10.02
N PHE A 804 -5.40 -28.55 -9.50
CA PHE A 804 -6.13 -29.53 -10.31
C PHE A 804 -7.46 -28.98 -10.84
N ASP A 805 -8.02 -29.62 -11.86
CA ASP A 805 -9.42 -29.51 -12.27
C ASP A 805 -10.39 -30.11 -11.23
N ASP A 806 -11.70 -29.97 -11.46
CA ASP A 806 -12.72 -30.50 -10.56
C ASP A 806 -12.77 -32.04 -10.54
N ALA A 807 -12.35 -32.67 -11.64
CA ALA A 807 -12.25 -34.12 -11.73
C ALA A 807 -11.01 -34.67 -10.99
N GLY A 808 -10.05 -33.81 -10.65
CA GLY A 808 -8.79 -34.20 -10.02
C GLY A 808 -7.85 -34.95 -10.96
N THR A 809 -8.00 -34.76 -12.27
CA THR A 809 -7.29 -35.50 -13.32
C THR A 809 -6.23 -34.69 -14.05
N GLU A 810 -6.46 -33.39 -14.24
CA GLU A 810 -5.54 -32.52 -14.99
C GLU A 810 -5.05 -31.37 -14.10
N ILE A 811 -3.76 -31.05 -14.22
CA ILE A 811 -3.17 -29.88 -13.54
C ILE A 811 -3.33 -28.68 -14.45
N LEU A 812 -4.04 -27.67 -13.93
CA LEU A 812 -4.39 -26.45 -14.63
C LEU A 812 -3.32 -25.37 -14.50
N PHE A 813 -2.70 -25.28 -13.32
CA PHE A 813 -1.72 -24.25 -12.94
C PHE A 813 -0.84 -24.77 -11.80
N TYR A 814 0.20 -24.02 -11.46
CA TYR A 814 0.88 -24.12 -10.17
C TYR A 814 0.89 -22.76 -9.49
N VAL A 815 0.81 -22.76 -8.17
CA VAL A 815 1.06 -21.57 -7.34
C VAL A 815 2.23 -21.85 -6.41
N GLY A 816 3.03 -20.83 -6.15
CA GLY A 816 4.21 -20.96 -5.30
C GLY A 816 4.43 -19.76 -4.40
N SER A 817 4.96 -20.03 -3.22
CA SER A 817 5.47 -19.01 -2.30
C SER A 817 6.87 -19.39 -1.85
N ARG A 818 7.77 -18.41 -1.78
CA ARG A 818 9.12 -18.56 -1.23
C ARG A 818 9.28 -17.58 -0.08
N GLY A 819 9.74 -18.05 1.07
CA GLY A 819 9.96 -17.21 2.25
C GLY A 819 11.32 -17.50 2.87
N HIS A 820 11.99 -16.46 3.36
CA HIS A 820 13.26 -16.60 4.06
C HIS A 820 13.02 -16.96 5.52
N HIS A 821 13.31 -18.21 5.88
CA HIS A 821 13.23 -18.69 7.25
C HIS A 821 14.34 -18.06 8.10
N ALA A 822 14.04 -17.71 9.34
CA ALA A 822 15.02 -17.05 10.22
C ALA A 822 16.23 -17.94 10.54
N ASP A 823 16.02 -19.25 10.66
CA ASP A 823 17.06 -20.27 10.87
C ASP A 823 16.53 -21.60 10.31
N ILE A 824 17.32 -22.29 9.49
CA ILE A 824 17.06 -23.64 8.97
C ILE A 824 18.18 -24.62 9.41
N GLY A 825 18.95 -24.24 10.44
CA GLY A 825 20.11 -24.96 10.95
C GLY A 825 21.44 -24.33 10.56
N GLY A 826 22.47 -25.17 10.42
CA GLY A 826 23.81 -24.74 10.01
C GLY A 826 24.73 -24.41 11.18
N ILE A 827 26.01 -24.13 10.90
CA ILE A 827 27.05 -23.95 11.93
C ILE A 827 26.91 -22.65 12.71
N SER A 828 26.19 -21.66 12.17
CA SER A 828 25.97 -20.36 12.81
C SER A 828 24.47 -20.05 12.97
N PRO A 829 24.08 -19.28 14.01
CA PRO A 829 22.75 -18.70 14.12
C PRO A 829 22.34 -17.96 12.84
N GLY A 830 21.07 -18.09 12.44
CA GLY A 830 20.53 -17.36 11.29
C GLY A 830 20.78 -18.03 9.93
N SER A 831 21.49 -19.18 9.91
CA SER A 831 21.84 -19.94 8.70
C SER A 831 22.60 -19.15 7.62
N MET A 832 23.36 -18.13 8.06
CA MET A 832 24.24 -17.31 7.20
C MET A 832 25.71 -17.42 7.65
N PRO A 833 26.33 -18.61 7.63
CA PRO A 833 27.73 -18.76 8.03
C PRO A 833 28.65 -18.02 7.06
N PRO A 834 29.56 -17.14 7.56
CA PRO A 834 30.43 -16.37 6.68
C PRO A 834 31.54 -17.20 6.03
N ASP A 835 31.85 -18.37 6.59
CA ASP A 835 33.01 -19.20 6.23
C ASP A 835 32.66 -20.65 5.84
N SER A 836 31.40 -20.92 5.46
CA SER A 836 31.00 -22.26 4.98
C SER A 836 31.70 -22.65 3.67
N ARG A 837 32.00 -23.94 3.56
CA ARG A 837 32.66 -24.61 2.42
C ARG A 837 31.79 -25.73 1.85
N SER A 838 30.99 -26.38 2.69
CA SER A 838 29.99 -27.35 2.28
C SER A 838 28.58 -26.83 2.53
N ILE A 839 27.62 -27.21 1.67
CA ILE A 839 26.20 -26.92 1.85
C ILE A 839 25.66 -27.49 3.17
N ASP A 840 26.23 -28.59 3.68
CA ASP A 840 25.83 -29.21 4.94
C ASP A 840 26.13 -28.32 6.16
N GLU A 841 27.03 -27.34 6.02
CA GLU A 841 27.36 -26.36 7.06
C GLU A 841 26.35 -25.20 7.10
N GLU A 842 25.53 -25.03 6.06
CA GLU A 842 24.57 -23.92 5.92
C GLU A 842 23.20 -24.26 6.52
N GLY A 843 22.87 -25.55 6.69
CA GLY A 843 21.64 -26.00 7.32
C GLY A 843 21.00 -27.22 6.68
N VAL A 844 19.70 -27.39 6.92
CA VAL A 844 18.93 -28.52 6.42
C VAL A 844 18.62 -28.33 4.93
N LEU A 845 19.16 -29.24 4.11
CA LEU A 845 18.88 -29.31 2.68
C LEU A 845 17.60 -30.13 2.42
N ILE A 846 16.64 -29.50 1.73
CA ILE A 846 15.32 -30.00 1.39
C ILE A 846 15.23 -30.03 -0.14
N ASP A 847 15.31 -31.22 -0.72
CA ASP A 847 15.39 -31.38 -2.16
C ASP A 847 14.02 -31.39 -2.86
N ASN A 848 13.13 -32.29 -2.43
CA ASN A 848 11.76 -32.40 -2.91
C ASN A 848 10.94 -33.16 -1.87
N PHE A 849 10.24 -32.43 -1.02
CA PHE A 849 9.52 -33.01 0.12
C PHE A 849 8.01 -32.75 0.02
N LYS A 850 7.19 -33.78 0.25
CA LYS A 850 5.72 -33.64 0.30
C LYS A 850 5.30 -33.14 1.69
N ALA A 851 4.99 -31.85 1.78
CA ALA A 851 4.62 -31.16 3.02
C ALA A 851 3.15 -31.37 3.40
N VAL A 852 2.28 -31.56 2.41
CA VAL A 852 0.87 -31.91 2.60
C VAL A 852 0.57 -33.12 1.71
N ASP A 853 -0.05 -34.15 2.31
CA ASP A 853 -0.50 -35.36 1.63
C ASP A 853 -2.02 -35.35 1.57
N ALA A 854 -2.59 -35.14 0.37
CA ALA A 854 -4.04 -35.10 0.14
C ALA A 854 -4.80 -34.26 1.19
N GLY A 855 -4.34 -33.04 1.45
CA GLY A 855 -4.93 -32.10 2.43
C GLY A 855 -4.49 -32.30 3.89
N THR A 856 -3.68 -33.32 4.20
CA THR A 856 -3.16 -33.55 5.56
C THR A 856 -1.74 -33.01 5.70
N PHE A 857 -1.53 -32.03 6.59
CA PHE A 857 -0.20 -31.46 6.85
C PHE A 857 0.71 -32.47 7.55
N CYS A 858 1.86 -32.78 6.95
CA CYS A 858 2.80 -33.81 7.40
C CYS A 858 3.75 -33.32 8.51
N GLU A 859 3.20 -32.80 9.61
CA GLU A 859 3.97 -32.10 10.65
C GLU A 859 5.11 -32.95 11.25
N ASP A 860 4.84 -34.19 11.67
CA ASP A 860 5.84 -35.06 12.29
C ASP A 860 7.02 -35.35 11.35
N ALA A 861 6.72 -35.54 10.06
CA ALA A 861 7.73 -35.79 9.04
C ALA A 861 8.58 -34.53 8.77
N ILE A 862 7.94 -33.35 8.74
CA ILE A 862 8.64 -32.06 8.62
C ILE A 862 9.55 -31.82 9.82
N ARG A 863 9.07 -32.07 11.04
CA ARG A 863 9.88 -31.95 12.27
C ARG A 863 11.06 -32.90 12.27
N THR A 864 10.86 -34.12 11.80
CA THR A 864 11.94 -35.10 11.63
C THR A 864 12.99 -34.61 10.63
N LEU A 865 12.56 -34.02 9.51
CA LEU A 865 13.44 -33.44 8.50
C LEU A 865 14.23 -32.24 9.06
N LEU A 866 13.57 -31.32 9.75
CA LEU A 866 14.21 -30.16 10.38
C LEU A 866 15.19 -30.54 11.50
N GLY A 867 14.90 -31.66 12.20
CA GLY A 867 15.79 -32.27 13.18
C GLY A 867 16.87 -33.19 12.57
N SER A 868 16.98 -33.26 11.24
CA SER A 868 17.97 -34.07 10.53
C SER A 868 19.22 -33.28 10.15
N GLY A 869 20.18 -33.94 9.51
CA GLY A 869 21.45 -33.35 9.10
C GLY A 869 22.46 -33.23 10.25
N VAL A 870 23.66 -32.73 9.93
CA VAL A 870 24.74 -32.54 10.91
C VAL A 870 24.44 -31.33 11.81
N HIS A 871 23.76 -30.32 11.26
CA HIS A 871 23.41 -29.06 11.93
C HIS A 871 21.91 -28.79 11.79
N PRO A 872 21.06 -29.38 12.66
CA PRO A 872 19.61 -29.28 12.57
C PRO A 872 19.11 -27.85 12.86
N ALA A 873 17.86 -27.58 12.47
CA ALA A 873 17.20 -26.30 12.73
C ALA A 873 17.09 -26.01 14.23
N ARG A 874 17.42 -24.77 14.63
CA ARG A 874 17.40 -24.37 16.05
C ARG A 874 15.99 -24.13 16.57
N ASN A 875 15.07 -23.69 15.71
CA ASN A 875 13.69 -23.35 16.07
C ASN A 875 12.67 -23.97 15.10
N PRO A 876 12.49 -25.31 15.12
CA PRO A 876 11.57 -26.00 14.21
C PRO A 876 10.10 -25.58 14.39
N ASP A 877 9.70 -25.07 15.56
CA ASP A 877 8.35 -24.57 15.78
C ASP A 877 8.06 -23.31 14.95
N GLN A 878 9.02 -22.38 14.89
CA GLN A 878 8.95 -21.22 14.02
C GLN A 878 8.93 -21.63 12.54
N ASN A 879 9.79 -22.58 12.13
CA ASN A 879 9.80 -23.06 10.75
C ASN A 879 8.45 -23.68 10.34
N VAL A 880 7.84 -24.51 11.20
CA VAL A 880 6.53 -25.12 10.94
C VAL A 880 5.44 -24.05 10.85
N ALA A 881 5.49 -23.00 11.67
CA ALA A 881 4.53 -21.90 11.61
C ALA A 881 4.63 -21.12 10.28
N ASP A 882 5.84 -20.81 9.82
CA ASP A 882 6.06 -20.11 8.54
C ASP A 882 5.66 -20.99 7.34
N LEU A 883 5.92 -22.30 7.38
CA LEU A 883 5.44 -23.23 6.34
C LEU A 883 3.90 -23.25 6.25
N LYS A 884 3.20 -23.25 7.39
CA LYS A 884 1.74 -23.17 7.43
C LYS A 884 1.24 -21.86 6.81
N ALA A 885 1.92 -20.74 7.06
CA ALA A 885 1.61 -19.45 6.44
C ALA A 885 1.80 -19.47 4.91
N GLN A 886 2.88 -20.07 4.41
CA GLN A 886 3.13 -20.27 2.98
C GLN A 886 2.05 -21.13 2.31
N ILE A 887 1.62 -22.22 2.97
CA ILE A 887 0.54 -23.08 2.48
C ILE A 887 -0.78 -22.30 2.42
N ALA A 888 -1.10 -21.49 3.44
CA ALA A 888 -2.30 -20.66 3.44
C ALA A 888 -2.29 -19.62 2.31
N ALA A 889 -1.13 -19.02 2.03
CA ALA A 889 -0.96 -18.11 0.90
C ALA A 889 -1.16 -18.83 -0.44
N ASN A 890 -0.61 -20.03 -0.61
CA ASN A 890 -0.83 -20.83 -1.82
C ASN A 890 -2.31 -21.19 -2.01
N GLU A 891 -3.01 -21.63 -0.97
CA GLU A 891 -4.43 -21.98 -1.03
C GLU A 891 -5.30 -20.78 -1.45
N LYS A 892 -4.95 -19.56 -1.01
CA LYS A 892 -5.57 -18.34 -1.51
C LYS A 892 -5.41 -18.20 -3.02
N GLY A 893 -4.21 -18.43 -3.55
CA GLY A 893 -3.95 -18.43 -4.99
C GLY A 893 -4.76 -19.49 -5.75
N VAL A 894 -4.87 -20.70 -5.21
CA VAL A 894 -5.70 -21.79 -5.77
C VAL A 894 -7.16 -21.35 -5.91
N ALA A 895 -7.74 -20.80 -4.85
CA ALA A 895 -9.14 -20.38 -4.82
C ALA A 895 -9.43 -19.26 -5.84
N GLU A 896 -8.55 -18.28 -5.97
CA GLU A 896 -8.73 -17.17 -6.91
C GLU A 896 -8.57 -17.61 -8.37
N LEU A 897 -7.60 -18.48 -8.68
CA LEU A 897 -7.43 -19.03 -10.03
C LEU A 897 -8.63 -19.86 -10.48
N ARG A 898 -9.21 -20.66 -9.57
CA ARG A 898 -10.45 -21.42 -9.86
C ARG A 898 -11.61 -20.49 -10.19
N ARG A 899 -11.83 -19.46 -9.37
CA ARG A 899 -12.88 -18.45 -9.63
C ARG A 899 -12.69 -17.76 -10.98
N MET A 900 -11.44 -17.46 -11.34
CA MET A 900 -11.09 -16.88 -12.63
C MET A 900 -11.37 -17.87 -13.79
N GLY A 901 -11.10 -19.16 -13.57
CA GLY A 901 -11.42 -20.26 -14.50
C GLY A 901 -12.91 -20.39 -14.77
N ASP A 902 -13.73 -20.32 -13.72
CA ASP A 902 -15.19 -20.37 -13.81
C ASP A 902 -15.76 -19.18 -14.61
N GLN A 903 -15.10 -18.02 -14.54
CA GLN A 903 -15.55 -16.79 -15.18
C GLN A 903 -15.19 -16.73 -16.67
N PHE A 904 -13.92 -17.02 -17.03
CA PHE A 904 -13.42 -16.77 -18.38
C PHE A 904 -13.21 -18.04 -19.22
N GLY A 905 -13.26 -19.22 -18.58
CA GLY A 905 -12.94 -20.49 -19.20
C GLY A 905 -11.43 -20.74 -19.31
N LEU A 906 -11.03 -21.99 -19.08
CA LEU A 906 -9.62 -22.39 -19.02
C LEU A 906 -8.81 -22.09 -20.30
N LYS A 907 -9.40 -22.32 -21.49
CA LYS A 907 -8.73 -22.10 -22.77
C LYS A 907 -8.35 -20.63 -22.96
N THR A 908 -9.23 -19.71 -22.57
CA THR A 908 -9.00 -18.27 -22.61
C THR A 908 -7.87 -17.90 -21.65
N LEU A 909 -7.89 -18.43 -20.42
CA LEU A 909 -6.84 -18.19 -19.44
C LEU A 909 -5.47 -18.58 -19.98
N HIS A 910 -5.31 -19.81 -20.47
CA HIS A 910 -4.03 -20.26 -21.00
C HIS A 910 -3.57 -19.45 -22.22
N ALA A 911 -4.49 -19.04 -23.10
CA ALA A 911 -4.15 -18.17 -24.23
C ALA A 911 -3.63 -16.80 -23.78
N TYR A 912 -4.31 -16.15 -22.83
CA TYR A 912 -3.89 -14.84 -22.32
C TYR A 912 -2.65 -14.89 -21.45
N MET A 913 -2.36 -16.01 -20.78
CA MET A 913 -1.02 -16.23 -20.18
C MET A 913 0.08 -16.15 -21.24
N GLY A 914 -0.15 -16.76 -22.41
CA GLY A 914 0.75 -16.66 -23.57
C GLY A 914 0.90 -15.21 -24.05
N HIS A 915 -0.23 -14.53 -24.31
CA HIS A 915 -0.21 -13.14 -24.80
C HIS A 915 0.49 -12.17 -23.83
N VAL A 916 0.32 -12.34 -22.51
CA VAL A 916 1.01 -11.54 -21.48
C VAL A 916 2.52 -11.77 -21.51
N GLN A 917 2.97 -13.00 -21.75
CA GLN A 917 4.40 -13.30 -21.93
C GLN A 917 4.95 -12.75 -23.25
N ASP A 918 4.19 -12.85 -24.35
CA ASP A 918 4.61 -12.36 -25.66
C ASP A 918 4.74 -10.83 -25.68
N ASN A 919 3.88 -10.11 -24.95
CA ASN A 919 4.00 -8.67 -24.75
C ASN A 919 5.25 -8.28 -23.94
N ALA A 920 5.59 -9.06 -22.91
CA ALA A 920 6.80 -8.85 -22.13
C ALA A 920 8.06 -9.12 -22.98
N GLU A 921 8.05 -10.16 -23.80
CA GLU A 921 9.09 -10.45 -24.79
C GLU A 921 9.30 -9.26 -25.74
N GLU A 922 8.23 -8.78 -26.40
CA GLU A 922 8.33 -7.67 -27.35
C GLU A 922 8.84 -6.38 -26.69
N SER A 923 8.46 -6.13 -25.44
CA SER A 923 8.93 -4.98 -24.67
C SER A 923 10.44 -5.02 -24.43
N VAL A 924 11.00 -6.20 -24.13
CA VAL A 924 12.46 -6.37 -24.05
C VAL A 924 13.09 -6.22 -25.43
N ARG A 925 12.52 -6.81 -26.49
CA ARG A 925 13.05 -6.70 -27.87
C ARG A 925 13.20 -5.25 -28.32
N ARG A 926 12.25 -4.37 -28.00
CA ARG A 926 12.33 -2.92 -28.32
C ARG A 926 13.54 -2.23 -27.68
N VAL A 927 13.88 -2.61 -26.46
CA VAL A 927 15.05 -2.07 -25.77
C VAL A 927 16.34 -2.56 -26.42
N LEU A 928 16.38 -3.82 -26.85
CA LEU A 928 17.56 -4.40 -27.52
C LEU A 928 17.93 -3.67 -28.82
N ASP A 929 16.96 -3.10 -29.53
CA ASP A 929 17.18 -2.37 -30.81
C ASP A 929 18.18 -1.20 -30.67
N VAL A 930 18.23 -0.57 -29.50
CA VAL A 930 19.10 0.61 -29.25
C VAL A 930 20.36 0.26 -28.44
N MET A 931 20.53 -1.00 -28.05
CA MET A 931 21.66 -1.47 -27.26
C MET A 931 22.87 -1.82 -28.12
N ARG A 932 24.04 -1.86 -27.47
CA ARG A 932 25.33 -2.19 -28.09
C ARG A 932 26.00 -3.33 -27.34
N ASP A 933 26.91 -3.99 -28.04
CA ASP A 933 27.76 -5.02 -27.45
C ASP A 933 28.60 -4.44 -26.29
N GLY A 934 28.82 -5.28 -25.29
CA GLY A 934 29.46 -4.89 -24.04
C GLY A 934 30.24 -6.03 -23.41
N LYS A 935 31.31 -5.71 -22.70
CA LYS A 935 32.08 -6.69 -21.91
C LYS A 935 32.49 -6.07 -20.59
N PHE A 936 32.43 -6.86 -19.53
CA PHE A 936 32.87 -6.42 -18.21
C PHE A 936 33.52 -7.57 -17.44
N CYS A 937 34.49 -7.23 -16.60
CA CYS A 937 35.13 -8.14 -15.67
C CYS A 937 35.01 -7.52 -14.28
N TYR A 938 34.21 -8.15 -13.43
CA TYR A 938 33.93 -7.68 -12.09
C TYR A 938 34.76 -8.47 -11.07
N PRO A 939 35.72 -7.86 -10.38
CA PRO A 939 36.51 -8.53 -9.35
C PRO A 939 35.80 -8.52 -7.98
N LEU A 940 35.93 -9.61 -7.22
CA LEU A 940 35.41 -9.76 -5.85
C LEU A 940 36.55 -9.67 -4.82
N ASP A 941 36.23 -9.29 -3.57
CA ASP A 941 37.20 -9.16 -2.46
C ASP A 941 37.98 -10.43 -2.11
N ASN A 942 37.45 -11.61 -2.49
CA ASN A 942 38.09 -12.91 -2.33
C ASN A 942 39.03 -13.28 -3.48
N GLY A 943 39.15 -12.43 -4.50
CA GLY A 943 40.00 -12.65 -5.68
C GLY A 943 39.33 -13.40 -6.84
N ALA A 944 38.06 -13.80 -6.70
CA ALA A 944 37.28 -14.33 -7.82
C ALA A 944 36.84 -13.21 -8.77
N GLU A 945 36.47 -13.58 -10.00
CA GLU A 945 36.01 -12.66 -11.04
C GLU A 945 34.76 -13.20 -11.73
N ILE A 946 33.79 -12.32 -11.93
CA ILE A 946 32.65 -12.54 -12.83
C ILE A 946 32.97 -11.87 -14.15
N ARG A 947 32.94 -12.64 -15.25
CA ARG A 947 33.19 -12.11 -16.60
C ARG A 947 31.92 -12.28 -17.41
N VAL A 948 31.49 -11.20 -18.05
CA VAL A 948 30.30 -11.22 -18.90
C VAL A 948 30.59 -10.52 -20.22
N ALA A 949 30.13 -11.14 -21.31
CA ALA A 949 30.06 -10.54 -22.63
C ALA A 949 28.60 -10.54 -23.09
N ILE A 950 28.09 -9.36 -23.48
CA ILE A 950 26.75 -9.18 -24.02
C ILE A 950 26.89 -8.86 -25.50
N SER A 951 26.29 -9.68 -26.35
CA SER A 951 26.25 -9.46 -27.81
C SER A 951 24.80 -9.28 -28.26
N ILE A 952 24.53 -8.27 -29.08
CA ILE A 952 23.19 -7.93 -29.55
C ILE A 952 23.07 -8.29 -31.03
N ASP A 953 22.10 -9.14 -31.36
CA ASP A 953 21.70 -9.40 -32.74
C ASP A 953 20.51 -8.49 -33.10
N GLN A 954 20.81 -7.46 -33.87
CA GLN A 954 19.85 -6.46 -34.35
C GLN A 954 18.85 -7.02 -35.37
N ALA A 955 19.20 -8.09 -36.09
CA ALA A 955 18.32 -8.68 -37.10
C ALA A 955 17.21 -9.52 -36.45
N THR A 956 17.54 -10.24 -35.38
CA THR A 956 16.60 -11.06 -34.61
C THR A 956 16.11 -10.39 -33.34
N ARG A 957 16.58 -9.17 -33.04
CA ARG A 957 16.25 -8.39 -31.84
C ARG A 957 16.43 -9.21 -30.57
N SER A 958 17.59 -9.88 -30.47
CA SER A 958 17.91 -10.82 -29.39
C SER A 958 19.28 -10.54 -28.79
N ALA A 959 19.48 -10.92 -27.53
CA ALA A 959 20.74 -10.74 -26.83
C ALA A 959 21.35 -12.09 -26.43
N LYS A 960 22.67 -12.18 -26.47
CA LYS A 960 23.44 -13.28 -25.91
C LYS A 960 24.24 -12.77 -24.72
N VAL A 961 23.99 -13.32 -23.54
CA VAL A 961 24.68 -13.03 -22.29
C VAL A 961 25.59 -14.22 -21.96
N ASP A 962 26.90 -14.04 -22.18
CA ASP A 962 27.91 -15.10 -22.07
C ASP A 962 28.82 -14.87 -20.87
N PHE A 963 28.73 -15.77 -19.88
CA PHE A 963 29.55 -15.75 -18.67
C PHE A 963 30.87 -16.54 -18.77
N THR A 964 31.25 -16.97 -19.97
CA THR A 964 32.50 -17.71 -20.21
C THR A 964 33.71 -16.91 -19.72
N GLY A 965 34.56 -17.57 -18.93
CA GLY A 965 35.74 -16.96 -18.30
C GLY A 965 35.53 -16.50 -16.86
N THR A 966 34.28 -16.54 -16.35
CA THR A 966 34.01 -16.44 -14.91
C THR A 966 34.78 -17.50 -14.13
N SER A 967 35.21 -17.18 -12.90
CA SER A 967 35.98 -18.07 -12.05
C SER A 967 35.35 -19.46 -11.90
N PRO A 968 36.18 -20.52 -11.72
CA PRO A 968 35.68 -21.85 -11.41
C PRO A 968 34.92 -21.85 -10.07
N GLN A 969 34.18 -22.93 -9.80
CA GLN A 969 33.57 -23.15 -8.50
C GLN A 969 34.60 -22.95 -7.37
N LEU A 970 34.21 -22.20 -6.35
CA LEU A 970 35.05 -21.84 -5.22
C LEU A 970 34.90 -22.85 -4.08
N ASP A 971 35.96 -22.96 -3.27
CA ASP A 971 35.98 -23.68 -1.99
C ASP A 971 35.47 -22.77 -0.84
N SER A 972 34.45 -21.97 -1.11
CA SER A 972 33.82 -21.01 -0.20
C SER A 972 32.36 -20.84 -0.57
N ASN A 973 31.58 -20.19 0.28
CA ASN A 973 30.14 -19.95 0.09
C ASN A 973 29.72 -18.93 -0.97
N PHE A 974 30.66 -18.29 -1.69
CA PHE A 974 30.36 -17.32 -2.75
C PHE A 974 29.81 -17.94 -4.04
N ASN A 975 29.65 -19.26 -4.11
CA ASN A 975 29.06 -19.88 -5.29
C ASN A 975 27.57 -19.53 -5.43
N ALA A 976 27.16 -19.01 -6.57
CA ALA A 976 25.77 -18.69 -6.88
C ALA A 976 25.16 -19.77 -7.78
N PRO A 977 24.02 -20.39 -7.38
CA PRO A 977 23.29 -21.30 -8.26
C PRO A 977 22.92 -20.65 -9.59
N THR A 978 22.81 -21.45 -10.66
CA THR A 978 22.42 -20.99 -12.00
C THR A 978 21.08 -20.22 -12.00
N ALA A 979 20.15 -20.57 -11.10
CA ALA A 979 18.90 -19.85 -10.91
C ALA A 979 19.11 -18.37 -10.50
N ILE A 980 20.12 -18.07 -9.67
CA ILE A 980 20.51 -16.70 -9.31
C ILE A 980 21.01 -15.92 -10.52
N ALA A 981 21.82 -16.57 -11.37
CA ALA A 981 22.35 -15.91 -12.54
C ALA A 981 21.25 -15.54 -13.55
N ARG A 982 20.27 -16.43 -13.76
CA ARG A 982 19.08 -16.14 -14.55
C ARG A 982 18.25 -15.01 -13.95
N ALA A 983 18.08 -14.99 -12.62
CA ALA A 983 17.35 -13.94 -11.91
C ALA A 983 17.99 -12.56 -12.11
N ALA A 984 19.33 -12.45 -12.00
CA ALA A 984 20.04 -11.20 -12.21
C ALA A 984 19.92 -10.70 -13.66
N VAL A 985 20.02 -11.59 -14.65
CA VAL A 985 19.78 -11.23 -16.06
C VAL A 985 18.35 -10.73 -16.26
N LEU A 986 17.35 -11.46 -15.77
CA LEU A 986 15.95 -11.03 -15.84
C LEU A 986 15.74 -9.65 -15.22
N TYR A 987 16.28 -9.44 -14.02
CA TYR A 987 16.18 -8.17 -13.29
C TYR A 987 16.79 -7.02 -14.10
N VAL A 988 18.03 -7.17 -14.58
CA VAL A 988 18.72 -6.11 -15.33
C VAL A 988 17.95 -5.76 -16.59
N PHE A 989 17.61 -6.73 -17.44
CA PHE A 989 16.90 -6.42 -18.68
C PHE A 989 15.50 -5.84 -18.42
N ARG A 990 14.81 -6.23 -17.35
CA ARG A 990 13.57 -5.57 -16.94
C ARG A 990 13.77 -4.10 -16.56
N THR A 991 14.85 -3.76 -15.85
CA THR A 991 15.15 -2.38 -15.47
C THR A 991 15.47 -1.48 -16.66
N LEU A 992 15.77 -2.06 -17.83
CA LEU A 992 16.01 -1.32 -19.07
C LEU A 992 14.70 -0.94 -19.79
N VAL A 993 13.60 -1.63 -19.50
CA VAL A 993 12.28 -1.32 -20.05
C VAL A 993 11.66 -0.19 -19.21
N ASP A 994 11.63 1.02 -19.79
CA ASP A 994 11.01 2.22 -19.19
C ASP A 994 9.47 2.21 -19.37
N ASP A 995 8.85 1.12 -18.91
CA ASP A 995 7.40 0.93 -18.95
C ASP A 995 6.93 -0.01 -17.82
N GLU A 996 5.65 0.08 -17.45
CA GLU A 996 4.98 -0.81 -16.52
C GLU A 996 4.55 -2.11 -17.21
N ILE A 997 5.50 -3.03 -17.39
CA ILE A 997 5.24 -4.41 -17.82
C ILE A 997 5.30 -5.39 -16.63
N PRO A 998 4.44 -6.42 -16.59
CA PRO A 998 4.50 -7.47 -15.58
C PRO A 998 5.81 -8.23 -15.65
N MET A 999 6.28 -8.70 -14.49
CA MET A 999 7.45 -9.57 -14.43
C MET A 999 7.04 -11.02 -14.70
N ASN A 1000 7.46 -11.57 -15.84
CA ASN A 1000 7.18 -12.95 -16.23
C ASN A 1000 8.32 -13.54 -17.09
N GLU A 1001 8.23 -14.83 -17.42
CA GLU A 1001 9.27 -15.55 -18.17
C GLU A 1001 9.47 -15.00 -19.61
N GLY A 1002 8.49 -14.27 -20.15
CA GLY A 1002 8.55 -13.63 -21.47
C GLY A 1002 9.76 -12.71 -21.66
N CYS A 1003 10.17 -12.01 -20.60
CA CYS A 1003 11.35 -11.15 -20.61
C CYS A 1003 12.67 -11.89 -20.93
N LEU A 1004 12.73 -13.21 -20.69
CA LEU A 1004 13.92 -14.03 -20.98
C LEU A 1004 13.88 -14.68 -22.37
N LYS A 1005 12.72 -14.76 -23.03
CA LYS A 1005 12.60 -15.39 -24.36
C LYS A 1005 13.58 -14.83 -25.42
N PRO A 1006 13.86 -13.51 -25.50
CA PRO A 1006 14.81 -12.97 -26.47
C PRO A 1006 16.28 -13.04 -26.01
N ILE A 1007 16.57 -13.68 -24.87
CA ILE A 1007 17.90 -13.66 -24.23
C ILE A 1007 18.47 -15.09 -24.13
N GLU A 1008 19.55 -15.35 -24.86
CA GLU A 1008 20.35 -16.56 -24.68
C GLU A 1008 21.33 -16.35 -23.51
N ILE A 1009 21.28 -17.21 -22.49
CA ILE A 1009 22.17 -17.14 -21.32
C ILE A 1009 23.13 -18.33 -21.35
N ILE A 1010 24.44 -18.06 -21.38
CA ILE A 1010 25.49 -19.08 -21.33
C ILE A 1010 26.23 -18.99 -20.01
N ILE A 1011 26.16 -20.06 -19.23
CA ILE A 1011 26.86 -20.18 -17.95
C ILE A 1011 27.82 -21.39 -18.03
N PRO A 1012 29.12 -21.21 -17.77
CA PRO A 1012 30.06 -22.32 -17.77
C PRO A 1012 29.75 -23.29 -16.62
N LYS A 1013 29.72 -24.60 -16.89
CA LYS A 1013 29.57 -25.65 -15.86
C LYS A 1013 30.75 -25.65 -14.89
N HIS A 1014 30.53 -26.10 -13.66
CA HIS A 1014 31.53 -26.13 -12.58
C HIS A 1014 32.21 -24.75 -12.37
N SER A 1015 31.43 -23.69 -12.48
CA SER A 1015 31.88 -22.32 -12.25
C SER A 1015 31.26 -21.74 -10.99
N LEU A 1016 31.71 -20.55 -10.60
CA LEU A 1016 31.10 -19.73 -9.56
C LEU A 1016 29.57 -19.59 -9.72
N LEU A 1017 29.07 -19.59 -10.95
CA LEU A 1017 27.65 -19.37 -11.31
C LEU A 1017 26.89 -20.67 -11.66
N ALA A 1018 27.56 -21.82 -11.57
CA ALA A 1018 26.99 -23.14 -11.75
C ALA A 1018 27.70 -24.15 -10.84
N PRO A 1019 27.58 -23.98 -9.51
CA PRO A 1019 28.16 -24.92 -8.56
C PRO A 1019 27.45 -26.27 -8.57
N GLU A 1020 28.19 -27.30 -8.19
CA GLU A 1020 27.69 -28.65 -7.96
C GLU A 1020 27.81 -29.03 -6.48
N TYR A 1021 26.95 -29.95 -6.05
CA TYR A 1021 26.98 -30.53 -4.72
C TYR A 1021 28.38 -31.10 -4.41
N PRO A 1022 28.97 -30.84 -3.21
CA PRO A 1022 28.36 -30.23 -2.03
C PRO A 1022 28.73 -28.75 -1.79
N ALA A 1023 28.99 -27.94 -2.82
CA ALA A 1023 29.44 -26.55 -2.63
C ALA A 1023 28.54 -25.71 -1.71
N ALA A 1024 29.16 -24.93 -0.81
CA ALA A 1024 28.45 -23.87 -0.08
C ALA A 1024 27.98 -22.76 -1.03
N VAL A 1025 26.80 -22.15 -0.77
CA VAL A 1025 26.18 -21.17 -1.67
C VAL A 1025 25.56 -19.95 -0.98
N VAL A 1026 25.58 -19.85 0.35
CA VAL A 1026 24.80 -18.82 1.05
C VAL A 1026 25.18 -17.39 0.62
N ALA A 1027 26.47 -17.12 0.40
CA ALA A 1027 26.95 -15.83 -0.11
C ALA A 1027 26.66 -15.64 -1.60
N GLY A 1028 26.42 -16.72 -2.34
CA GLY A 1028 25.96 -16.69 -3.73
C GLY A 1028 24.67 -15.90 -3.92
N ASN A 1029 23.70 -16.10 -3.03
CA ASN A 1029 22.40 -15.43 -3.06
C ASN A 1029 22.50 -13.94 -2.71
N VAL A 1030 23.34 -13.58 -1.73
CA VAL A 1030 23.33 -12.24 -1.12
C VAL A 1030 24.49 -11.33 -1.54
N GLU A 1031 25.64 -11.88 -1.93
CA GLU A 1031 26.81 -11.12 -2.36
C GLU A 1031 27.10 -11.29 -3.85
N THR A 1032 27.22 -12.52 -4.33
CA THR A 1032 27.55 -12.79 -5.74
C THR A 1032 26.45 -12.32 -6.68
N SER A 1033 25.17 -12.36 -6.26
CA SER A 1033 24.04 -11.84 -7.03
C SER A 1033 24.10 -10.31 -7.25
N GLN A 1034 24.60 -9.56 -6.26
CA GLN A 1034 24.84 -8.12 -6.35
C GLN A 1034 25.96 -7.84 -7.36
N ALA A 1035 27.12 -8.48 -7.18
CA ALA A 1035 28.26 -8.37 -8.09
C ALA A 1035 27.90 -8.77 -9.54
N LEU A 1036 27.06 -9.79 -9.71
CA LEU A 1036 26.57 -10.21 -11.02
C LEU A 1036 25.72 -9.11 -11.68
N THR A 1037 24.84 -8.47 -10.92
CA THR A 1037 24.01 -7.37 -11.40
C THR A 1037 24.87 -6.17 -11.81
N ASP A 1038 25.82 -5.77 -10.97
CA ASP A 1038 26.76 -4.69 -11.31
C ASP A 1038 27.64 -5.06 -12.51
N SER A 1039 28.03 -6.33 -12.69
CA SER A 1039 28.78 -6.77 -13.88
C SER A 1039 27.99 -6.60 -15.18
N LEU A 1040 26.69 -6.87 -15.13
CA LEU A 1040 25.78 -6.70 -16.27
C LEU A 1040 25.59 -5.21 -16.58
N PHE A 1041 25.31 -4.37 -15.59
CA PHE A 1041 25.21 -2.92 -15.79
C PHE A 1041 26.51 -2.30 -16.31
N GLY A 1042 27.65 -2.76 -15.80
CA GLY A 1042 28.97 -2.33 -16.27
C GLY A 1042 29.24 -2.72 -17.71
N ALA A 1043 28.81 -3.93 -18.13
CA ALA A 1043 28.93 -4.36 -19.52
C ALA A 1043 28.04 -3.53 -20.45
N LEU A 1044 26.83 -3.19 -20.00
CA LEU A 1044 25.88 -2.38 -20.77
C LEU A 1044 26.22 -0.88 -20.77
N GLY A 1045 27.03 -0.41 -19.82
CA GLY A 1045 27.44 0.98 -19.70
C GLY A 1045 26.29 1.93 -19.32
N VAL A 1046 25.26 1.44 -18.64
CA VAL A 1046 24.03 2.21 -18.36
C VAL A 1046 24.02 2.91 -17.00
N MET A 1047 24.76 2.40 -16.00
CA MET A 1047 24.91 3.02 -14.68
C MET A 1047 26.20 2.54 -14.00
N ALA A 1048 26.74 3.35 -13.08
CA ALA A 1048 27.83 2.97 -12.19
C ALA A 1048 27.38 1.92 -11.16
N ALA A 1049 28.34 1.29 -10.48
CA ALA A 1049 28.01 0.27 -9.48
C ALA A 1049 27.25 0.87 -8.29
N ALA A 1050 26.26 0.13 -7.77
CA ALA A 1050 25.74 0.41 -6.44
C ALA A 1050 26.71 -0.12 -5.36
N GLN A 1051 26.28 -0.13 -4.10
CA GLN A 1051 27.05 -0.71 -3.00
C GLN A 1051 27.56 -2.13 -3.24
N GLY A 1052 26.95 -2.91 -4.15
CA GLY A 1052 27.41 -4.24 -4.57
C GLY A 1052 27.43 -5.34 -3.49
N THR A 1053 26.74 -5.12 -2.37
CA THR A 1053 26.67 -6.03 -1.20
C THR A 1053 25.33 -5.85 -0.49
N MET A 1054 24.80 -6.90 0.14
CA MET A 1054 23.62 -6.79 1.03
C MET A 1054 24.00 -6.49 2.48
N ASN A 1055 25.29 -6.55 2.83
CA ASN A 1055 25.82 -6.29 4.17
C ASN A 1055 25.11 -7.16 5.22
N ASN A 1056 25.11 -8.48 4.99
CA ASN A 1056 24.36 -9.42 5.80
C ASN A 1056 24.93 -9.47 7.21
N PHE A 1057 24.18 -8.91 8.15
CA PHE A 1057 24.51 -8.85 9.55
C PHE A 1057 23.66 -9.87 10.30
N THR A 1058 24.33 -10.81 10.96
CA THR A 1058 23.69 -11.81 11.79
C THR A 1058 24.29 -11.80 13.18
N PHE A 1059 23.45 -12.04 14.18
CA PHE A 1059 23.92 -12.31 15.53
C PHE A 1059 22.98 -13.26 16.24
N GLY A 1060 23.49 -13.94 17.26
CA GLY A 1060 22.65 -14.79 18.07
C GLY A 1060 23.39 -15.64 19.08
N ASN A 1061 22.59 -16.44 19.78
CA ASN A 1061 23.02 -17.46 20.72
C ASN A 1061 22.01 -18.63 20.69
N ALA A 1062 22.01 -19.48 21.73
CA ALA A 1062 21.09 -20.61 21.81
C ALA A 1062 19.60 -20.21 21.85
N THR A 1063 19.29 -19.00 22.33
CA THR A 1063 17.93 -18.49 22.51
C THR A 1063 17.51 -17.57 21.38
N TYR A 1064 18.41 -16.68 20.94
CA TYR A 1064 18.10 -15.62 19.96
C TYR A 1064 18.83 -15.86 18.64
N GLN A 1065 18.14 -15.69 17.52
CA GLN A 1065 18.72 -15.70 16.18
C GLN A 1065 18.19 -14.48 15.43
N TYR A 1066 19.09 -13.61 14.98
CA TYR A 1066 18.75 -12.42 14.21
C TYR A 1066 19.53 -12.37 12.90
N TYR A 1067 18.83 -11.97 11.85
CA TYR A 1067 19.37 -11.72 10.52
C TYR A 1067 18.80 -10.41 10.00
N GLU A 1068 19.67 -9.62 9.39
CA GLU A 1068 19.35 -8.35 8.75
C GLU A 1068 20.29 -8.07 7.57
N THR A 1069 19.77 -7.46 6.52
CA THR A 1069 20.56 -6.84 5.44
C THR A 1069 20.59 -5.34 5.68
N ILE A 1070 21.70 -4.67 5.34
CA ILE A 1070 21.87 -3.25 5.60
C ILE A 1070 22.11 -2.52 4.27
N CYS A 1071 21.36 -1.45 4.04
CA CYS A 1071 21.44 -0.66 2.81
C CYS A 1071 22.76 0.11 2.65
N GLY A 1072 22.90 0.79 1.51
CA GLY A 1072 24.08 1.57 1.17
C GLY A 1072 23.77 2.57 0.07
N GLY A 1073 24.80 2.97 -0.69
CA GLY A 1073 24.64 3.88 -1.83
C GLY A 1073 24.23 3.17 -3.12
N SER A 1074 23.33 3.76 -3.90
CA SER A 1074 23.09 3.35 -5.29
C SER A 1074 24.04 4.03 -6.27
N GLY A 1075 24.29 3.40 -7.42
CA GLY A 1075 25.17 3.94 -8.46
C GLY A 1075 24.51 5.07 -9.25
N ALA A 1076 25.30 6.04 -9.69
CA ALA A 1076 24.85 7.13 -10.54
C ALA A 1076 24.65 6.70 -12.01
N GLY A 1077 23.72 7.37 -12.69
CA GLY A 1077 23.46 7.20 -14.12
C GLY A 1077 23.87 8.41 -14.96
N PRO A 1078 23.63 8.38 -16.28
CA PRO A 1078 23.98 9.46 -17.19
C PRO A 1078 23.25 10.77 -16.94
N ASP A 1079 22.11 10.72 -16.25
CA ASP A 1079 21.18 11.83 -16.04
C ASP A 1079 20.63 11.88 -14.61
N PHE A 1080 21.18 11.10 -13.67
CA PHE A 1080 20.74 11.06 -12.27
C PHE A 1080 21.86 10.72 -11.29
N ASP A 1081 21.81 11.35 -10.11
CA ASP A 1081 22.64 10.97 -8.96
C ASP A 1081 22.17 9.65 -8.34
N GLY A 1082 23.10 8.96 -7.71
CA GLY A 1082 22.79 7.83 -6.85
C GLY A 1082 22.04 8.28 -5.59
N THR A 1083 21.05 7.50 -5.21
CA THR A 1083 20.33 7.64 -3.94
C THR A 1083 21.08 7.02 -2.78
N SER A 1084 21.20 7.79 -1.69
CA SER A 1084 21.81 7.36 -0.42
C SER A 1084 20.88 6.50 0.44
N ALA A 1085 21.49 5.57 1.19
CA ALA A 1085 20.84 4.75 2.22
C ALA A 1085 19.57 4.01 1.76
N VAL A 1086 19.68 3.29 0.64
CA VAL A 1086 18.58 2.52 0.06
C VAL A 1086 19.05 1.16 -0.44
N HIS A 1087 18.18 0.16 -0.40
CA HIS A 1087 18.46 -1.13 -1.00
C HIS A 1087 18.45 -1.09 -2.52
N THR A 1088 19.39 -1.82 -3.10
CA THR A 1088 19.63 -1.90 -4.53
C THR A 1088 19.60 -3.34 -5.02
N HIS A 1089 19.32 -3.49 -6.32
CA HIS A 1089 19.43 -4.74 -7.06
C HIS A 1089 18.67 -5.90 -6.41
N MET A 1090 19.38 -6.94 -5.96
CA MET A 1090 18.83 -8.25 -5.65
C MET A 1090 18.12 -8.34 -4.29
N THR A 1091 18.05 -7.23 -3.53
CA THR A 1091 17.30 -7.15 -2.27
C THR A 1091 16.39 -5.93 -2.23
N ASN A 1092 15.30 -6.04 -1.47
CA ASN A 1092 14.47 -4.92 -1.05
C ASN A 1092 13.83 -5.15 0.34
N SER A 1093 14.47 -5.98 1.17
CA SER A 1093 13.92 -6.31 2.50
C SER A 1093 13.90 -5.09 3.40
N ARG A 1094 12.89 -4.97 4.25
CA ARG A 1094 12.84 -3.89 5.24
C ARG A 1094 13.80 -4.15 6.41
N LEU A 1095 14.19 -3.06 7.04
CA LEU A 1095 14.83 -2.98 8.37
C LEU A 1095 13.84 -3.41 9.46
N THR A 1096 14.31 -4.02 10.55
CA THR A 1096 13.52 -4.15 11.80
C THR A 1096 13.47 -2.80 12.51
N ASP A 1097 12.28 -2.30 12.86
CA ASP A 1097 12.16 -0.99 13.51
C ASP A 1097 13.04 -0.90 14.78
N PRO A 1098 13.76 0.22 15.00
CA PRO A 1098 14.64 0.40 16.16
C PRO A 1098 14.06 -0.03 17.51
N GLU A 1099 12.79 0.28 17.76
CA GLU A 1099 12.17 -0.06 19.05
C GLU A 1099 11.80 -1.53 19.15
N ILE A 1100 11.42 -2.14 18.02
CA ILE A 1100 11.11 -3.56 17.93
C ILE A 1100 12.39 -4.39 18.11
N LEU A 1101 13.50 -3.94 17.53
CA LEU A 1101 14.81 -4.57 17.69
C LEU A 1101 15.19 -4.67 19.18
N GLU A 1102 15.13 -3.55 19.91
CA GLU A 1102 15.47 -3.51 21.34
C GLU A 1102 14.44 -4.21 22.25
N TRP A 1103 13.19 -4.32 21.79
CA TRP A 1103 12.17 -5.03 22.54
C TRP A 1103 12.34 -6.55 22.48
N ARG A 1104 12.67 -7.08 21.28
CA ARG A 1104 12.75 -8.53 21.02
C ARG A 1104 14.12 -9.14 21.27
N PHE A 1105 15.18 -8.36 21.11
CA PHE A 1105 16.55 -8.85 21.21
C PHE A 1105 17.31 -8.11 22.30
N PRO A 1106 18.25 -8.76 23.01
CA PRO A 1106 19.05 -8.13 24.07
C PRO A 1106 20.17 -7.28 23.46
N VAL A 1107 19.77 -6.25 22.72
CA VAL A 1107 20.65 -5.28 22.06
C VAL A 1107 20.12 -3.86 22.23
N LEU A 1108 20.99 -2.87 22.09
CA LEU A 1108 20.65 -1.45 22.04
C LEU A 1108 21.20 -0.87 20.73
N LEU A 1109 20.33 -0.28 19.91
CA LEU A 1109 20.75 0.46 18.72
C LEU A 1109 21.21 1.85 19.17
N GLU A 1110 22.50 2.13 19.03
CA GLU A 1110 23.08 3.41 19.49
C GLU A 1110 22.95 4.50 18.43
N SER A 1111 23.10 4.14 17.16
CA SER A 1111 22.90 5.07 16.05
C SER A 1111 22.65 4.34 14.74
N PHE A 1112 21.94 5.02 13.84
CA PHE A 1112 21.78 4.63 12.44
C PHE A 1112 21.71 5.88 11.56
N GLU A 1113 22.81 6.17 10.85
CA GLU A 1113 23.03 7.45 10.18
C GLU A 1113 23.50 7.26 8.73
N ILE A 1114 23.28 8.26 7.89
CA ILE A 1114 23.86 8.32 6.54
C ILE A 1114 25.35 8.66 6.65
N ARG A 1115 26.18 7.91 5.93
CA ARG A 1115 27.63 8.10 5.86
C ARG A 1115 27.99 9.10 4.77
N THR A 1116 27.75 10.38 5.06
CA THR A 1116 27.95 11.48 4.09
C THR A 1116 29.35 11.49 3.48
N GLY A 1117 29.43 11.66 2.15
CA GLY A 1117 30.69 11.73 1.41
C GLY A 1117 31.33 10.37 1.14
N SER A 1118 30.54 9.29 1.20
CA SER A 1118 30.96 7.96 0.78
C SER A 1118 30.62 7.63 -0.67
N GLY A 1119 29.69 8.37 -1.30
CA GLY A 1119 29.40 8.28 -2.72
C GLY A 1119 30.58 8.75 -3.60
N GLY A 1120 30.76 8.09 -4.75
CA GLY A 1120 31.77 8.45 -5.73
C GLY A 1120 31.41 9.74 -6.47
N ASN A 1121 32.37 10.65 -6.60
CA ASN A 1121 32.15 11.93 -7.29
C ASN A 1121 32.07 11.76 -8.81
N GLY A 1122 31.24 12.56 -9.48
CA GLY A 1122 31.15 12.63 -10.94
C GLY A 1122 30.34 13.85 -11.36
N ALA A 1123 30.01 13.94 -12.65
CA ALA A 1123 28.97 14.86 -13.11
C ALA A 1123 27.63 14.55 -12.41
N HIS A 1124 27.41 13.26 -12.15
CA HIS A 1124 26.44 12.75 -11.20
C HIS A 1124 27.15 11.94 -10.12
N SER A 1125 26.83 12.21 -8.86
CA SER A 1125 27.47 11.58 -7.71
C SER A 1125 26.77 10.29 -7.32
N GLY A 1126 27.53 9.28 -6.89
CA GLY A 1126 26.96 8.06 -6.32
C GLY A 1126 26.29 8.33 -4.97
N GLY A 1127 25.38 7.46 -4.57
CA GLY A 1127 24.69 7.58 -3.28
C GLY A 1127 25.62 7.28 -2.10
N ASP A 1128 25.34 7.86 -0.95
CA ASP A 1128 26.06 7.57 0.30
C ASP A 1128 25.58 6.26 0.95
N GLY A 1129 26.53 5.56 1.57
CA GLY A 1129 26.27 4.43 2.46
C GLY A 1129 25.69 4.85 3.81
N VAL A 1130 25.69 3.93 4.78
CA VAL A 1130 25.20 4.15 6.15
C VAL A 1130 26.23 3.73 7.19
N ARG A 1131 26.07 4.25 8.40
CA ARG A 1131 26.81 3.85 9.61
C ARG A 1131 25.83 3.39 10.68
N ARG A 1132 26.01 2.19 11.22
CA ARG A 1132 25.10 1.60 12.21
C ARG A 1132 25.87 0.98 13.37
N LEU A 1133 25.41 1.25 14.60
CA LEU A 1133 26.08 0.85 15.85
C LEU A 1133 25.10 0.10 16.75
N ILE A 1134 25.43 -1.15 17.10
CA ILE A 1134 24.59 -2.01 17.93
C ILE A 1134 25.40 -2.50 19.13
N ARG A 1135 24.95 -2.16 20.34
CA ARG A 1135 25.51 -2.66 21.59
C ARG A 1135 24.80 -3.96 22.00
N PHE A 1136 25.57 -4.96 22.40
CA PHE A 1136 25.04 -6.22 22.91
C PHE A 1136 24.82 -6.15 24.42
N LEU A 1137 23.72 -6.72 24.92
CA LEU A 1137 23.40 -6.77 26.36
C LEU A 1137 23.63 -8.16 26.97
N GLU A 1138 23.88 -9.16 26.12
CA GLU A 1138 24.22 -10.53 26.47
C GLU A 1138 25.33 -11.02 25.56
N ASP A 1139 25.96 -12.14 25.93
CA ASP A 1139 26.98 -12.78 25.11
C ASP A 1139 26.35 -13.34 23.82
N MET A 1140 26.91 -12.96 22.68
CA MET A 1140 26.42 -13.27 21.34
C MET A 1140 27.57 -13.64 20.41
N GLU A 1141 27.30 -14.54 19.47
CA GLU A 1141 28.12 -14.67 18.27
C GLU A 1141 27.62 -13.64 17.24
N VAL A 1142 28.55 -12.91 16.64
CA VAL A 1142 28.29 -11.85 15.67
C VAL A 1142 29.00 -12.19 14.38
N MET A 1143 28.28 -12.15 13.27
CA MET A 1143 28.80 -12.46 11.95
C MET A 1143 28.45 -11.38 10.93
N ILE A 1144 29.36 -11.18 9.99
CA ILE A 1144 29.15 -10.33 8.81
C ILE A 1144 29.51 -11.13 7.57
N LEU A 1145 28.63 -11.07 6.57
CA LEU A 1145 28.86 -11.59 5.23
C LEU A 1145 28.59 -10.47 4.22
N ALA A 1146 29.66 -9.94 3.64
CA ALA A 1146 29.64 -8.73 2.83
C ALA A 1146 30.86 -8.61 1.88
N ASN A 1147 30.70 -7.89 0.77
CA ASN A 1147 31.77 -7.55 -0.20
C ASN A 1147 32.19 -6.07 -0.12
N HIS A 1148 33.08 -5.55 -0.98
CA HIS A 1148 33.47 -4.13 -1.01
C HIS A 1148 34.14 -3.58 0.27
N ARG A 1149 34.91 -4.44 0.94
CA ARG A 1149 35.83 -4.09 2.03
C ARG A 1149 37.27 -3.94 1.52
N LYS A 1150 37.57 -4.42 0.29
CA LYS A 1150 38.88 -4.25 -0.38
C LYS A 1150 38.76 -3.57 -1.73
N ILE A 1151 37.78 -3.92 -2.54
CA ILE A 1151 37.56 -3.38 -3.89
C ILE A 1151 36.39 -2.39 -3.85
N PRO A 1152 36.58 -1.13 -4.27
CA PRO A 1152 35.50 -0.15 -4.20
C PRO A 1152 34.45 -0.38 -5.30
N PRO A 1153 33.18 0.00 -5.07
CA PRO A 1153 32.18 0.07 -6.13
C PRO A 1153 32.63 0.99 -7.25
N TYR A 1154 32.68 0.49 -8.48
CA TYR A 1154 33.29 1.22 -9.59
C TYR A 1154 32.45 2.43 -10.05
N GLY A 1155 33.13 3.53 -10.39
CA GLY A 1155 32.54 4.64 -11.15
C GLY A 1155 32.47 4.33 -12.65
N LEU A 1156 31.63 5.06 -13.38
CA LEU A 1156 31.42 4.86 -14.82
C LEU A 1156 31.62 6.15 -15.61
N ALA A 1157 32.03 6.02 -16.88
CA ALA A 1157 32.20 7.14 -17.81
C ALA A 1157 33.12 8.28 -17.30
N GLY A 1158 34.09 7.95 -16.44
CA GLY A 1158 35.02 8.92 -15.83
C GLY A 1158 34.65 9.38 -14.42
N GLY A 1159 33.51 8.93 -13.88
CA GLY A 1159 33.16 9.10 -12.47
C GLY A 1159 34.08 8.30 -11.55
N ALA A 1160 34.23 8.78 -10.32
CA ALA A 1160 35.04 8.14 -9.29
C ALA A 1160 34.30 6.99 -8.61
N ASP A 1161 35.08 6.06 -8.08
CA ASP A 1161 34.57 4.93 -7.31
C ASP A 1161 33.93 5.37 -5.97
N GLY A 1162 32.98 4.59 -5.49
CA GLY A 1162 32.42 4.75 -4.15
C GLY A 1162 33.41 4.35 -3.06
N ALA A 1163 33.24 4.86 -1.84
CA ALA A 1163 34.07 4.50 -0.71
C ALA A 1163 33.80 3.05 -0.25
N LEU A 1164 34.86 2.37 0.21
CA LEU A 1164 34.78 1.04 0.81
C LEU A 1164 33.94 1.01 2.09
N GLY A 1165 33.30 -0.13 2.34
CA GLY A 1165 32.68 -0.47 3.61
C GLY A 1165 33.71 -0.98 4.65
N ARG A 1166 33.35 -0.92 5.94
CA ARG A 1166 34.21 -1.33 7.07
C ARG A 1166 33.36 -1.88 8.20
N ASN A 1167 33.86 -2.87 8.93
CA ASN A 1167 33.18 -3.43 10.09
C ASN A 1167 34.17 -3.66 11.24
N TRP A 1168 33.76 -3.45 12.49
CA TRP A 1168 34.58 -3.76 13.66
C TRP A 1168 33.73 -3.95 14.92
N LEU A 1169 34.32 -4.60 15.92
CA LEU A 1169 33.77 -4.71 17.27
C LEU A 1169 34.57 -3.82 18.23
N GLU A 1170 33.88 -2.93 18.94
CA GLU A 1170 34.43 -2.13 20.04
C GLU A 1170 34.15 -2.87 21.35
N ARG A 1171 35.22 -3.16 22.10
CA ARG A 1171 35.14 -3.83 23.39
C ARG A 1171 34.84 -2.83 24.49
N VAL A 1172 34.26 -3.31 25.59
CA VAL A 1172 34.02 -2.50 26.80
C VAL A 1172 35.29 -1.82 27.34
N ASP A 1173 36.46 -2.43 27.17
CA ASP A 1173 37.76 -1.85 27.59
C ASP A 1173 38.30 -0.77 26.62
N GLY A 1174 37.55 -0.45 25.56
CA GLY A 1174 37.91 0.51 24.52
C GLY A 1174 38.80 -0.06 23.41
N SER A 1175 39.19 -1.34 23.48
CA SER A 1175 39.93 -1.99 22.39
C SER A 1175 39.03 -2.25 21.18
N ARG A 1176 39.62 -2.25 19.99
CA ARG A 1176 38.91 -2.46 18.73
C ARG A 1176 39.40 -3.72 18.04
N VAL A 1177 38.46 -4.57 17.60
CA VAL A 1177 38.71 -5.75 16.78
C VAL A 1177 38.20 -5.46 15.38
N GLU A 1178 39.12 -5.17 14.44
CA GLU A 1178 38.76 -5.02 13.02
C GLU A 1178 38.26 -6.35 12.46
N MET A 1179 37.19 -6.31 11.69
CA MET A 1179 36.61 -7.48 11.03
C MET A 1179 36.70 -7.34 9.52
N SER A 1180 36.90 -8.46 8.83
CA SER A 1180 36.87 -8.48 7.36
C SER A 1180 35.44 -8.39 6.80
N GLY A 1181 35.26 -8.53 5.48
CA GLY A 1181 33.93 -8.60 4.87
C GLY A 1181 33.19 -9.91 5.17
N THR A 1182 33.93 -10.99 5.48
CA THR A 1182 33.40 -12.32 5.80
C THR A 1182 34.04 -12.79 7.10
N ASP A 1183 33.39 -12.54 8.23
CA ASP A 1183 34.02 -12.72 9.53
C ASP A 1183 33.02 -13.05 10.65
N ARG A 1184 33.53 -13.59 11.75
CA ARG A 1184 32.77 -13.85 12.97
C ARG A 1184 33.56 -13.53 14.22
N VAL A 1185 32.87 -13.04 15.24
CA VAL A 1185 33.47 -12.68 16.52
C VAL A 1185 32.50 -12.94 17.67
N GLN A 1186 33.04 -13.30 18.83
CA GLN A 1186 32.26 -13.33 20.07
C GLN A 1186 32.18 -11.92 20.66
N ALA A 1187 30.97 -11.41 20.82
CA ALA A 1187 30.67 -10.14 21.48
C ALA A 1187 30.18 -10.43 22.91
N GLY A 1188 30.82 -9.81 23.89
CA GLY A 1188 30.37 -9.87 25.28
C GLY A 1188 29.32 -8.80 25.55
N ALA A 1189 28.59 -8.96 26.66
CA ALA A 1189 27.70 -7.91 27.16
C ALA A 1189 28.44 -6.56 27.31
N GLY A 1190 27.93 -5.53 26.67
CA GLY A 1190 28.49 -4.18 26.60
C GLY A 1190 29.35 -3.89 25.37
N ASP A 1191 29.76 -4.88 24.59
CA ASP A 1191 30.50 -4.63 23.33
C ASP A 1191 29.59 -4.01 22.26
N VAL A 1192 30.17 -3.25 21.33
CA VAL A 1192 29.45 -2.55 20.25
C VAL A 1192 29.96 -3.02 18.88
N PHE A 1193 29.08 -3.56 18.05
CA PHE A 1193 29.40 -3.80 16.65
C PHE A 1193 29.09 -2.57 15.80
N VAL A 1194 30.06 -2.18 14.97
CA VAL A 1194 29.95 -1.04 14.07
C VAL A 1194 30.09 -1.50 12.63
N VAL A 1195 29.16 -1.08 11.78
CA VAL A 1195 29.20 -1.29 10.33
C VAL A 1195 29.07 0.05 9.61
N GLU A 1196 30.01 0.28 8.70
CA GLU A 1196 29.96 1.31 7.67
C GLU A 1196 29.78 0.63 6.32
N THR A 1197 28.68 0.91 5.61
CA THR A 1197 28.43 0.32 4.30
C THR A 1197 29.07 1.13 3.17
N PRO A 1198 29.32 0.52 2.01
CA PRO A 1198 29.88 1.21 0.85
C PRO A 1198 28.94 2.29 0.30
N GLY A 1199 29.52 3.31 -0.33
CA GLY A 1199 28.78 4.23 -1.22
C GLY A 1199 28.61 3.65 -2.63
N GLY A 1200 27.86 4.32 -3.49
CA GLY A 1200 27.77 3.99 -4.92
C GLY A 1200 28.84 4.70 -5.76
N GLY A 1201 29.13 4.19 -6.95
CA GLY A 1201 30.03 4.84 -7.91
C GLY A 1201 29.39 6.07 -8.57
N GLY A 1202 30.22 7.06 -8.91
CA GLY A 1202 29.83 8.26 -9.65
C GLY A 1202 29.78 8.03 -11.17
N TYR A 1203 29.14 8.95 -11.89
CA TYR A 1203 29.04 8.92 -13.35
C TYR A 1203 29.56 10.22 -13.98
N GLY A 1204 30.38 10.10 -15.02
CA GLY A 1204 30.90 11.25 -15.76
C GLY A 1204 32.00 12.02 -15.02
N VAL A 1205 32.69 12.92 -15.72
CA VAL A 1205 33.75 13.75 -15.13
C VAL A 1205 33.13 14.93 -14.38
N ALA A 1206 33.52 15.12 -13.11
CA ALA A 1206 33.05 16.19 -12.21
C ALA A 1206 33.48 17.60 -12.64
#